data_AF-A0A6P8Z8B0-F1
#
_entry.id   AF-A0A6P8Z8B0-F1
#
_cell.length_a   1.000
_cell.length_b   1.000
_cell.length_c   1.000
_cell.angle_alpha   90.00
_cell.angle_beta   90.00
_cell.angle_gamma   90.00
#
_symmetry.space_group_name_H-M   'P 1'
#
loop_
_entity.id
_entity.type
_entity.pdbx_description
1 polymer ?
#
loop_
_entity_poly.entity_id
_entity_poly.type
_entity_poly.pdbx_seq_one_letter_code
_entity_poly.pdbx_strand_id
1 'polypeptide(L)'
;MIESVSRRAFSGSSGTYNVRASELARDRRLKTLTATVVFLDDSQHCFQLEKRAKGQVLLDLVFQHLELIEKDYFGLQYSDNGVLPTPPNPDIMRWLDPSKPVKKQIKGGSLYFRVKFYVSDPSKLQEEYTRYHLYLQVRQDILQGRLQVTPSTACLLASYTAQSELGDYHPEEHGSGYLSHLQLMSGQTEEMEKKVAELHKLHKGQTPADAEFNFLDHAKRLEMYGVDLHRARQDSSGKEIQLGVTSLGLVVFQNNIRINTFSWSKIVKLSFKRKQFFVQLRREPSENYDTLLGFNMLTYRSSKNLWKSCVEHHTFFRLHSPHVRPRRFPLSLGSRFTYSGRTEFQTVEDGRQRARVDRTFVRTPSKRPFRTTVPPPVEDKAVLPTAPTRTPRPHDNKVTSLGSREPRKAWGEASHPSDDEGGFLDVRAEERIGRPFTPSLPSSRAMTYVDEEPVEPELVVNGSTTTSTFEMPSLTELQPPQPPPEEGLVMIRISPDEQGRFGFNVKGGADLGMPILVSRVAPNTPADRSYPKLNEGDQVLLINGREVNGMTHDQVVNIIRASRDVHCGELVLTVRPNAVYEAHEEEEPPYQYVPDVIGGSGGPAGALVGGDALAQSMLLLEDGLASGALLAQFEQLYRKNPQLAANEARKSDNQMKNRYRDISPYDATRVILVGGSTGDYINANYVNMEIPGSGIINRYIACQGPLSNTVQDFWQMVLEAQTTLVVMLTTVIERGRTKCAQYWPEVGSTMDLENQLTVTCNSEITDSTQSFVFREFVLRHIETGEERDISHMQYLAWPDHGVPEDWIRFVEFTERVRVARRGMVEPTIVHCSAGIGRTGVLILMETAMGLIEANQPVYPLDITRAMRDQRALMIQTPAQYHFVCSSVHRAFNEGLIKPLPEFSR
;
A
#
# COMPACT_ATOMS: atom_id res chain seq x y z
N MET A 1 -45.17 -4.42 63.99
CA MET A 1 -45.06 -4.72 65.43
C MET A 1 -43.62 -5.17 65.69
N ILE A 2 -42.86 -4.29 66.34
CA ILE A 2 -41.66 -4.54 67.15
C ILE A 2 -40.30 -4.81 66.46
N GLU A 3 -39.43 -3.82 66.65
CA GLU A 3 -37.96 -3.80 66.55
C GLU A 3 -37.29 -4.80 67.51
N SER A 4 -36.02 -5.15 67.29
CA SER A 4 -34.96 -4.91 68.29
C SER A 4 -33.59 -5.48 67.91
N VAL A 5 -32.59 -4.71 68.33
CA VAL A 5 -31.14 -4.86 68.20
C VAL A 5 -30.59 -5.42 69.52
N SER A 6 -29.55 -6.28 69.51
CA SER A 6 -28.50 -6.33 70.56
C SER A 6 -27.37 -7.31 70.14
N ARG A 7 -26.15 -6.88 69.76
CA ARG A 7 -24.96 -6.45 70.54
C ARG A 7 -24.23 -7.52 71.38
N ARG A 8 -22.96 -7.72 70.96
CA ARG A 8 -21.69 -7.98 71.70
C ARG A 8 -21.38 -9.39 72.22
N ALA A 9 -20.21 -9.91 71.81
CA ALA A 9 -19.07 -10.09 72.73
C ALA A 9 -17.75 -10.31 71.95
N PHE A 10 -16.77 -9.44 72.19
CA PHE A 10 -15.34 -9.72 71.98
C PHE A 10 -14.83 -10.53 73.19
N SER A 11 -14.06 -11.58 72.96
CA SER A 11 -13.07 -12.06 73.92
C SER A 11 -11.82 -12.47 73.14
N GLY A 12 -10.66 -12.02 73.61
CA GLY A 12 -9.38 -12.19 72.94
C GLY A 12 -8.45 -13.18 73.66
N SER A 13 -7.31 -13.40 73.00
CA SER A 13 -6.06 -14.05 73.46
C SER A 13 -6.09 -15.57 73.60
N SER A 14 -5.34 -16.30 72.78
CA SER A 14 -3.88 -16.48 72.88
C SER A 14 -3.39 -17.49 71.84
N GLY A 15 -2.22 -17.24 71.28
CA GLY A 15 -1.70 -17.95 70.12
C GLY A 15 -1.01 -19.28 70.42
N THR A 16 -0.96 -20.13 69.38
CA THR A 16 0.25 -20.89 69.01
C THR A 16 0.28 -21.00 67.49
N TYR A 17 1.29 -20.40 66.85
CA TYR A 17 1.58 -20.58 65.43
C TYR A 17 2.09 -22.02 65.25
N ASN A 18 1.23 -22.91 64.77
CA ASN A 18 1.59 -24.30 64.54
C ASN A 18 2.29 -24.45 63.17
N VAL A 19 3.58 -24.10 63.12
CA VAL A 19 4.43 -24.17 61.91
C VAL A 19 4.41 -25.58 61.29
N ARG A 20 4.23 -26.62 62.11
CA ARG A 20 4.12 -28.03 61.68
C ARG A 20 2.83 -28.35 60.92
N ALA A 21 1.72 -27.66 61.22
CA ALA A 21 0.45 -27.83 60.50
C ALA A 21 0.47 -27.13 59.12
N SER A 22 1.25 -26.05 58.98
CA SER A 22 1.50 -25.40 57.68
C SER A 22 2.48 -26.18 56.80
N GLU A 23 3.40 -26.95 57.39
CA GLU A 23 4.30 -27.84 56.63
C GLU A 23 3.60 -29.14 56.20
N LEU A 24 2.74 -29.73 57.04
CA LEU A 24 1.95 -30.92 56.67
C LEU A 24 0.82 -30.63 55.66
N ALA A 25 0.42 -29.38 55.46
CA ALA A 25 -0.51 -28.97 54.41
C ALA A 25 0.14 -28.87 53.01
N ARG A 26 1.48 -28.94 52.91
CA ARG A 26 2.23 -28.89 51.64
C ARG A 26 2.25 -30.21 50.87
N ASP A 27 1.64 -31.28 51.41
CA ASP A 27 1.64 -32.60 50.76
C ASP A 27 0.27 -33.02 50.20
N ARG A 28 -0.59 -32.05 49.88
CA ARG A 28 -1.67 -32.31 48.92
C ARG A 28 -1.03 -32.42 47.55
N ARG A 29 -0.75 -33.65 47.08
CA ARG A 29 -0.53 -33.98 45.65
C ARG A 29 -1.40 -33.07 44.80
N LEU A 30 -0.81 -32.01 44.26
CA LEU A 30 -1.52 -31.04 43.43
C LEU A 30 -2.00 -31.84 42.24
N LYS A 31 -3.31 -32.13 42.20
CA LYS A 31 -3.86 -32.93 41.10
C LYS A 31 -3.63 -32.12 39.82
N THR A 32 -2.70 -32.55 38.98
CA THR A 32 -2.36 -31.89 37.72
C THR A 32 -3.40 -32.22 36.64
N LEU A 33 -3.40 -31.41 35.58
CA LEU A 33 -4.12 -31.60 34.33
C LEU A 33 -3.07 -31.69 33.22
N THR A 34 -3.07 -32.77 32.45
CA THR A 34 -2.25 -32.87 31.24
C THR A 34 -3.01 -32.25 30.06
N ALA A 35 -2.35 -31.40 29.28
CA ALA A 35 -2.86 -30.87 28.02
C ALA A 35 -1.89 -31.22 26.88
N THR A 36 -2.37 -31.97 25.89
CA THR A 36 -1.59 -32.31 24.69
C THR A 36 -1.77 -31.24 23.64
N VAL A 37 -0.68 -30.68 23.14
CA VAL A 37 -0.65 -29.67 22.07
C VAL A 37 0.03 -30.28 20.85
N VAL A 38 -0.62 -30.16 19.69
CA VAL A 38 -0.11 -30.53 18.37
C VAL A 38 0.37 -29.25 17.68
N PHE A 39 1.62 -29.23 17.24
CA PHE A 39 2.27 -28.09 16.61
C PHE A 39 2.08 -28.08 15.08
N LEU A 40 2.56 -27.02 14.43
CA LEU A 40 2.43 -26.85 12.98
C LEU A 40 3.36 -27.76 12.17
N ASP A 41 4.41 -28.27 12.81
CA ASP A 41 5.30 -29.31 12.28
C ASP A 41 4.82 -30.73 12.60
N ASP A 42 3.57 -30.87 13.07
CA ASP A 42 2.93 -32.11 13.54
C ASP A 42 3.56 -32.76 14.78
N SER A 43 4.57 -32.14 15.40
CA SER A 43 5.09 -32.59 16.68
C SER A 43 4.02 -32.43 17.77
N GLN A 44 4.12 -33.24 18.83
CA GLN A 44 3.19 -33.19 19.95
C GLN A 44 3.94 -33.05 21.26
N HIS A 45 3.43 -32.20 22.15
CA HIS A 45 3.97 -32.04 23.49
C HIS A 45 2.86 -32.04 24.54
N CYS A 46 3.14 -32.66 25.69
CA CYS A 46 2.21 -32.78 26.80
C CYS A 46 2.61 -31.83 27.94
N PHE A 47 1.83 -30.78 28.16
CA PHE A 47 2.05 -29.81 29.23
C PHE A 47 1.35 -30.23 30.52
N GLN A 48 2.05 -30.17 31.64
CA GLN A 48 1.49 -30.38 32.98
C GLN A 48 1.02 -29.05 33.57
N LEU A 49 -0.27 -28.96 33.89
CA LEU A 49 -0.91 -27.76 34.41
C LEU A 49 -1.52 -28.00 35.77
N GLU A 50 -1.61 -26.97 36.59
CA GLU A 50 -2.50 -27.00 37.74
C GLU A 50 -3.97 -27.05 37.31
N LYS A 51 -4.84 -27.75 38.06
CA LYS A 51 -6.28 -27.86 37.73
C LYS A 51 -7.03 -26.54 37.59
N ARG A 52 -6.51 -25.47 38.19
CA ARG A 52 -7.09 -24.12 38.16
C ARG A 52 -6.37 -23.19 37.18
N ALA A 53 -5.34 -23.67 36.50
CA ALA A 53 -4.56 -22.89 35.54
C ALA A 53 -5.47 -22.29 34.45
N LYS A 54 -5.27 -21.00 34.19
CA LYS A 54 -5.94 -20.25 33.13
C LYS A 54 -5.33 -20.59 31.77
N GLY A 55 -6.07 -20.31 30.69
CA GLY A 55 -5.58 -20.49 29.32
C GLY A 55 -4.24 -19.77 29.07
N GLN A 56 -4.05 -18.58 29.66
CA GLN A 56 -2.80 -17.82 29.55
C GLN A 56 -1.58 -18.62 30.01
N VAL A 57 -1.71 -19.41 31.10
CA VAL A 57 -0.60 -20.22 31.62
C VAL A 57 -0.17 -21.29 30.61
N LEU A 58 -1.14 -21.95 29.95
CA LEU A 58 -0.82 -22.93 28.91
C LEU A 58 -0.21 -22.25 27.68
N LEU A 59 -0.73 -21.09 27.27
CA LEU A 59 -0.16 -20.32 26.16
C LEU A 59 1.29 -19.92 26.44
N ASP A 60 1.58 -19.39 27.62
CA ASP A 60 2.93 -18.99 28.01
C ASP A 60 3.90 -20.19 28.01
N LEU A 61 3.47 -21.36 28.51
CA LEU A 61 4.27 -22.59 28.45
C LEU A 61 4.52 -23.06 27.02
N VAL A 62 3.52 -22.96 26.14
CA VAL A 62 3.65 -23.30 24.72
C VAL A 62 4.61 -22.36 24.00
N PHE A 63 4.47 -21.05 24.21
CA PHE A 63 5.37 -20.07 23.62
C PHE A 63 6.79 -20.17 24.17
N GLN A 64 6.95 -20.51 25.44
CA GLN A 64 8.25 -20.79 26.04
C GLN A 64 8.87 -22.07 25.46
N HIS A 65 8.08 -23.13 25.25
CA HIS A 65 8.57 -24.37 24.63
C HIS A 65 9.07 -24.15 23.20
N LEU A 66 8.39 -23.31 22.43
CA LEU A 66 8.83 -22.90 21.10
C LEU A 66 9.94 -21.83 21.15
N GLU A 67 10.12 -21.16 22.29
CA GLU A 67 10.92 -19.94 22.45
C GLU A 67 10.50 -18.85 21.44
N LEU A 68 9.18 -18.69 21.25
CA LEU A 68 8.59 -17.78 20.27
C LEU A 68 8.48 -16.35 20.81
N ILE A 69 9.15 -15.41 20.14
CA ILE A 69 9.16 -13.98 20.52
C ILE A 69 7.87 -13.29 20.05
N GLU A 70 7.55 -13.40 18.75
CA GLU A 70 6.37 -12.80 18.12
C GLU A 70 5.11 -13.65 18.34
N LYS A 71 4.85 -13.99 19.61
CA LYS A 71 3.80 -14.94 20.02
C LYS A 71 2.36 -14.46 19.78
N ASP A 72 2.14 -13.16 19.63
CA ASP A 72 0.80 -12.56 19.56
C ASP A 72 0.03 -12.95 18.30
N TYR A 73 0.70 -13.42 17.24
CA TYR A 73 0.07 -13.92 16.01
C TYR A 73 -0.58 -15.31 16.17
N PHE A 74 -0.31 -16.02 17.27
CA PHE A 74 -0.66 -17.44 17.42
C PHE A 74 -1.64 -17.70 18.55
N GLY A 75 -2.27 -18.87 18.50
CA GLY A 75 -3.12 -19.35 19.58
C GLY A 75 -3.30 -20.85 19.55
N LEU A 76 -4.11 -21.34 20.50
CA LEU A 76 -4.49 -22.74 20.58
C LEU A 76 -5.95 -22.91 20.19
N GLN A 77 -6.21 -23.76 19.20
CA GLN A 77 -7.56 -24.19 18.84
C GLN A 77 -7.87 -25.57 19.42
N TYR A 78 -9.13 -25.83 19.72
CA TYR A 78 -9.61 -27.15 20.14
C TYR A 78 -11.04 -27.38 19.65
N SER A 79 -11.45 -28.64 19.50
CA SER A 79 -12.84 -29.02 19.24
C SER A 79 -13.50 -29.58 20.50
N ASP A 80 -14.84 -29.53 20.57
CA ASP A 80 -15.58 -30.06 21.74
C ASP A 80 -15.35 -31.56 21.97
N ASN A 81 -15.07 -32.32 20.91
CA ASN A 81 -14.88 -33.77 20.94
C ASN A 81 -13.39 -34.17 21.00
N GLY A 82 -12.46 -33.20 21.02
CA GLY A 82 -11.03 -33.46 21.10
C GLY A 82 -10.36 -33.99 19.82
N VAL A 83 -11.13 -34.14 18.73
CA VAL A 83 -10.67 -34.63 17.42
C VAL A 83 -10.81 -33.52 16.39
N LEU A 84 -9.81 -33.36 15.51
CA LEU A 84 -9.89 -32.45 14.36
C LEU A 84 -11.01 -32.91 13.43
N PRO A 85 -11.99 -32.07 13.11
CA PRO A 85 -12.96 -32.40 12.06
C PRO A 85 -12.28 -32.48 10.70
N THR A 86 -12.66 -33.48 9.91
CA THR A 86 -12.20 -33.67 8.53
C THR A 86 -13.43 -33.60 7.60
N PRO A 87 -13.58 -32.55 6.78
CA PRO A 87 -12.70 -31.39 6.64
C PRO A 87 -12.75 -30.44 7.85
N PRO A 88 -11.71 -29.60 8.05
CA PRO A 88 -11.68 -28.59 9.11
C PRO A 88 -12.92 -27.69 9.03
N ASN A 89 -13.68 -27.59 10.12
CA ASN A 89 -14.87 -26.76 10.17
C ASN A 89 -14.71 -25.68 11.26
N PRO A 90 -14.59 -24.39 10.88
CA PRO A 90 -14.37 -23.29 11.81
C PRO A 90 -15.56 -23.05 12.76
N ASP A 91 -16.77 -23.50 12.42
CA ASP A 91 -17.94 -23.36 13.30
C ASP A 91 -17.86 -24.25 14.56
N ILE A 92 -17.05 -25.31 14.52
CA ILE A 92 -16.89 -26.27 15.63
C ILE A 92 -15.53 -26.20 16.32
N MET A 93 -14.55 -25.54 15.69
CA MET A 93 -13.26 -25.22 16.31
C MET A 93 -13.38 -24.00 17.22
N ARG A 94 -12.58 -23.97 18.30
CA ARG A 94 -12.61 -22.89 19.30
C ARG A 94 -11.22 -22.48 19.69
N TRP A 95 -10.99 -21.17 19.70
CA TRP A 95 -9.81 -20.58 20.33
C TRP A 95 -9.89 -20.71 21.85
N LEU A 96 -8.78 -21.14 22.46
CA LEU A 96 -8.60 -21.16 23.90
C LEU A 96 -8.68 -19.73 24.45
N ASP A 97 -9.58 -19.49 25.39
CA ASP A 97 -9.72 -18.20 26.07
C ASP A 97 -8.64 -18.07 27.16
N PRO A 98 -7.73 -17.08 27.07
CA PRO A 98 -6.63 -16.94 28.03
C PRO A 98 -7.11 -16.65 29.45
N SER A 99 -8.28 -16.02 29.59
CA SER A 99 -8.81 -15.56 30.87
C SER A 99 -9.49 -16.67 31.68
N LYS A 100 -9.87 -17.77 31.03
CA LYS A 100 -10.66 -18.86 31.62
C LYS A 100 -9.81 -20.08 31.98
N PRO A 101 -10.20 -20.86 33.02
CA PRO A 101 -9.50 -22.10 33.35
C PRO A 101 -9.51 -23.12 32.21
N VAL A 102 -8.37 -23.71 31.87
CA VAL A 102 -8.23 -24.68 30.75
C VAL A 102 -9.22 -25.84 30.92
N LYS A 103 -9.30 -26.42 32.13
CA LYS A 103 -10.21 -27.52 32.46
C LYS A 103 -11.70 -27.24 32.18
N LYS A 104 -12.12 -25.97 32.19
CA LYS A 104 -13.52 -25.58 31.91
C LYS A 104 -13.79 -25.43 30.41
N GLN A 105 -12.73 -25.38 29.60
CA GLN A 105 -12.79 -25.13 28.17
C GLN A 105 -12.67 -26.44 27.38
N ILE A 106 -11.68 -27.27 27.74
CA ILE A 106 -11.43 -28.57 27.11
C ILE A 106 -12.03 -29.70 27.95
N LYS A 107 -12.68 -30.67 27.29
CA LYS A 107 -13.28 -31.86 27.93
C LYS A 107 -12.46 -33.14 27.66
N GLY A 108 -11.16 -32.98 27.38
CA GLY A 108 -10.27 -34.04 26.88
C GLY A 108 -9.92 -33.83 25.40
N GLY A 109 -8.83 -34.47 24.95
CA GLY A 109 -8.32 -34.37 23.57
C GLY A 109 -7.19 -33.35 23.37
N SER A 110 -6.75 -33.23 22.13
CA SER A 110 -5.60 -32.39 21.75
C SER A 110 -6.00 -30.95 21.44
N LEU A 111 -5.13 -30.01 21.79
CA LEU A 111 -5.16 -28.63 21.30
C LEU A 111 -4.21 -28.51 20.10
N TYR A 112 -4.49 -27.57 19.22
CA TYR A 112 -3.74 -27.36 17.98
C TYR A 112 -3.16 -25.96 17.99
N PHE A 113 -1.83 -25.85 17.90
CA PHE A 113 -1.15 -24.58 17.70
C PHE A 113 -1.42 -24.09 16.28
N ARG A 114 -1.96 -22.88 16.16
CA ARG A 114 -2.43 -22.30 14.89
C ARG A 114 -2.13 -20.82 14.82
N VAL A 115 -1.96 -20.31 13.60
CA VAL A 115 -1.94 -18.86 13.34
C VAL A 115 -3.35 -18.32 13.55
N LYS A 116 -3.47 -17.33 14.42
CA LYS A 116 -4.72 -16.64 14.72
C LYS A 116 -4.85 -15.34 13.93
N PHE A 117 -3.75 -14.62 13.77
CA PHE A 117 -3.70 -13.36 13.02
C PHE A 117 -2.69 -13.51 11.89
N TYR A 118 -3.18 -13.59 10.67
CA TYR A 118 -2.35 -13.67 9.47
C TYR A 118 -1.90 -12.26 9.10
N VAL A 119 -0.58 -12.05 9.06
CA VAL A 119 -0.01 -10.76 8.64
C VAL A 119 -0.38 -10.46 7.19
N SER A 120 -0.69 -9.19 6.90
CA SER A 120 -0.90 -8.72 5.53
C SER A 120 0.38 -8.75 4.71
N ASP A 121 1.53 -8.58 5.37
CA ASP A 121 2.84 -8.65 4.75
C ASP A 121 3.81 -9.50 5.59
N PRO A 122 4.34 -10.62 5.07
CA PRO A 122 5.33 -11.45 5.76
C PRO A 122 6.60 -10.70 6.19
N SER A 123 6.93 -9.57 5.55
CA SER A 123 8.08 -8.72 5.92
C SER A 123 7.94 -8.09 7.31
N LYS A 124 6.71 -7.93 7.81
CA LYS A 124 6.43 -7.40 9.15
C LYS A 124 6.93 -8.34 10.26
N LEU A 125 7.00 -9.65 9.97
CA LEU A 125 7.52 -10.64 10.89
C LEU A 125 9.04 -10.53 10.94
N GLN A 126 9.58 -10.16 12.09
CA GLN A 126 11.01 -9.93 12.25
C GLN A 126 11.78 -11.27 12.35
N GLU A 127 11.21 -12.27 13.02
CA GLU A 127 11.89 -13.55 13.27
C GLU A 127 11.66 -14.55 12.13
N GLU A 128 12.75 -15.18 11.67
CA GLU A 128 12.69 -16.28 10.69
C GLU A 128 11.83 -17.43 11.19
N TYR A 129 11.92 -17.75 12.47
CA TYR A 129 11.16 -18.83 13.08
C TYR A 129 9.64 -18.56 13.06
N THR A 130 9.23 -17.29 13.20
CA THR A 130 7.83 -16.88 13.08
C THR A 130 7.34 -17.02 11.64
N ARG A 131 8.15 -16.58 10.67
CA ARG A 131 7.87 -16.76 9.23
C ARG A 131 7.73 -18.24 8.88
N TYR A 132 8.62 -19.09 9.40
CA TYR A 132 8.55 -20.53 9.19
C TYR A 132 7.24 -21.15 9.72
N HIS A 133 6.76 -20.74 10.90
CA HIS A 133 5.47 -21.20 11.42
C HIS A 133 4.29 -20.74 10.54
N LEU A 134 4.33 -19.50 10.05
CA LEU A 134 3.31 -19.02 9.12
C LEU A 134 3.33 -19.83 7.81
N TYR A 135 4.53 -20.13 7.29
CA TYR A 135 4.72 -20.99 6.12
C TYR A 135 4.08 -22.37 6.32
N LEU A 136 4.37 -23.03 7.45
CA LEU A 136 3.79 -24.34 7.77
C LEU A 136 2.26 -24.30 7.84
N GLN A 137 1.68 -23.25 8.45
CA GLN A 137 0.24 -23.07 8.51
C GLN A 137 -0.38 -22.91 7.12
N VAL A 138 0.17 -22.04 6.28
CA VAL A 138 -0.37 -21.76 4.95
C VAL A 138 -0.25 -22.99 4.04
N ARG A 139 0.87 -23.71 4.13
CA ARG A 139 1.06 -24.98 3.43
C ARG A 139 0.02 -26.02 3.89
N GLN A 140 -0.22 -26.14 5.19
CA GLN A 140 -1.25 -27.01 5.73
C GLN A 140 -2.65 -26.63 5.23
N ASP A 141 -2.96 -25.33 5.15
CA ASP A 141 -4.23 -24.82 4.66
C ASP A 141 -4.45 -25.17 3.17
N ILE A 142 -3.40 -25.13 2.36
CA ILE A 142 -3.45 -25.56 0.95
C ILE A 142 -3.69 -27.07 0.85
N LEU A 143 -2.91 -27.87 1.58
CA LEU A 143 -3.02 -29.34 1.55
C LEU A 143 -4.38 -29.84 2.04
N GLN A 144 -5.01 -29.13 2.98
CA GLN A 144 -6.34 -29.45 3.50
C GLN A 144 -7.48 -28.89 2.65
N GLY A 145 -7.18 -28.16 1.57
CA GLY A 145 -8.18 -27.51 0.70
C GLY A 145 -8.91 -26.33 1.35
N ARG A 146 -8.39 -25.82 2.47
CA ARG A 146 -8.90 -24.62 3.15
C ARG A 146 -8.50 -23.35 2.38
N LEU A 147 -7.28 -23.33 1.84
CA LEU A 147 -6.79 -22.30 0.94
C LEU A 147 -6.80 -22.84 -0.48
N GLN A 148 -7.80 -22.43 -1.26
CA GLN A 148 -7.94 -22.87 -2.64
C GLN A 148 -6.90 -22.19 -3.53
N VAL A 149 -6.27 -22.97 -4.39
CA VAL A 149 -5.23 -22.54 -5.32
C VAL A 149 -5.48 -23.17 -6.68
N THR A 150 -5.16 -22.44 -7.75
CA THR A 150 -5.16 -23.01 -9.09
C THR A 150 -4.02 -24.02 -9.23
N PRO A 151 -4.10 -24.99 -10.17
CA PRO A 151 -3.02 -25.97 -10.37
C PRO A 151 -1.65 -25.35 -10.65
N SER A 152 -1.62 -24.23 -11.39
CA SER A 152 -0.38 -23.48 -11.68
C SER A 152 0.24 -22.89 -10.42
N THR A 153 -0.57 -22.18 -9.61
CA THR A 153 -0.11 -21.59 -8.35
C THR A 153 0.32 -22.66 -7.37
N ALA A 154 -0.40 -23.79 -7.33
CA ALA A 154 -0.04 -24.93 -6.50
C ALA A 154 1.33 -25.52 -6.89
N CYS A 155 1.64 -25.63 -8.20
CA CYS A 155 2.97 -26.07 -8.66
C CYS A 155 4.07 -25.06 -8.28
N LEU A 156 3.81 -23.76 -8.38
CA LEU A 156 4.76 -22.73 -7.98
C LEU A 156 5.06 -22.79 -6.48
N LEU A 157 4.03 -22.83 -5.64
CA LEU A 157 4.19 -22.94 -4.19
C LEU A 157 4.87 -24.26 -3.77
N ALA A 158 4.56 -25.36 -4.46
CA ALA A 158 5.25 -26.63 -4.30
C ALA A 158 6.74 -26.55 -4.66
N SER A 159 7.12 -25.76 -5.68
CA SER A 159 8.53 -25.59 -6.07
C SER A 159 9.37 -24.85 -5.02
N TYR A 160 8.80 -23.85 -4.34
CA TYR A 160 9.46 -23.22 -3.18
C TYR A 160 9.58 -24.18 -2.00
N THR A 161 8.59 -25.06 -1.80
CA THR A 161 8.68 -26.11 -0.78
C THR A 161 9.78 -27.12 -1.11
N ALA A 162 9.92 -27.52 -2.37
CA ALA A 162 11.02 -28.37 -2.83
C ALA A 162 12.38 -27.70 -2.56
N GLN A 163 12.54 -26.42 -2.92
CA GLN A 163 13.77 -25.66 -2.66
C GLN A 163 14.08 -25.54 -1.16
N SER A 164 13.07 -25.27 -0.31
CA SER A 164 13.28 -25.16 1.15
C SER A 164 13.70 -26.49 1.78
N GLU A 165 13.13 -27.61 1.34
CA GLU A 165 13.38 -28.92 1.97
C GLU A 165 14.55 -29.70 1.37
N LEU A 166 14.78 -29.57 0.07
CA LEU A 166 15.81 -30.34 -0.67
C LEU A 166 17.05 -29.50 -1.00
N GLY A 167 16.97 -28.17 -0.93
CA GLY A 167 18.02 -27.28 -1.41
C GLY A 167 18.06 -27.22 -2.94
N ASP A 168 19.19 -26.81 -3.50
CA ASP A 168 19.34 -26.60 -4.94
C ASP A 168 19.12 -27.89 -5.77
N TYR A 169 18.49 -27.73 -6.94
CA TYR A 169 18.35 -28.84 -7.87
C TYR A 169 19.71 -29.32 -8.42
N HIS A 170 20.11 -30.54 -8.05
CA HIS A 170 21.21 -31.29 -8.67
C HIS A 170 20.71 -32.41 -9.61
N PRO A 171 21.10 -32.43 -10.90
CA PRO A 171 20.70 -33.48 -11.85
C PRO A 171 21.08 -34.91 -11.41
N GLU A 172 22.17 -35.07 -10.66
CA GLU A 172 22.66 -36.38 -10.19
C GLU A 172 21.86 -36.93 -9.01
N GLU A 173 21.28 -36.05 -8.19
CA GLU A 173 20.51 -36.42 -6.99
C GLU A 173 19.00 -36.39 -7.25
N HIS A 174 18.53 -35.51 -8.14
CA HIS A 174 17.13 -35.24 -8.44
C HIS A 174 16.72 -35.78 -9.82
N GLY A 175 16.77 -37.11 -9.96
CA GLY A 175 16.27 -37.84 -11.12
C GLY A 175 14.73 -37.83 -11.23
N SER A 176 14.18 -38.48 -12.27
CA SER A 176 12.72 -38.61 -12.45
C SER A 176 12.02 -39.19 -11.21
N GLY A 177 10.98 -38.49 -10.72
CA GLY A 177 10.19 -38.95 -9.56
C GLY A 177 10.78 -38.61 -8.18
N TYR A 178 11.82 -37.77 -8.09
CA TYR A 178 12.35 -37.32 -6.79
C TYR A 178 11.32 -36.53 -5.97
N LEU A 179 10.26 -36.00 -6.56
CA LEU A 179 9.19 -35.29 -5.84
C LEU A 179 8.06 -36.20 -5.38
N SER A 180 7.96 -37.42 -5.90
CA SER A 180 6.81 -38.31 -5.66
C SER A 180 6.71 -38.81 -4.22
N HIS A 181 7.80 -38.70 -3.45
CA HIS A 181 7.82 -39.06 -2.03
C HIS A 181 7.50 -37.88 -1.09
N LEU A 182 7.32 -36.67 -1.63
CA LEU A 182 6.94 -35.48 -0.89
C LEU A 182 5.46 -35.20 -1.07
N GLN A 183 4.78 -34.83 0.01
CA GLN A 183 3.42 -34.30 -0.05
C GLN A 183 3.45 -32.79 -0.29
N LEU A 184 3.45 -32.39 -1.57
CA LEU A 184 3.59 -30.99 -1.97
C LEU A 184 2.25 -30.31 -2.20
N MET A 185 1.26 -31.05 -2.73
CA MET A 185 -0.04 -30.50 -3.11
C MET A 185 -1.16 -31.55 -3.06
N SER A 186 -2.41 -31.09 -2.99
CA SER A 186 -3.58 -31.97 -3.10
C SER A 186 -3.74 -32.46 -4.54
N GLY A 187 -3.94 -33.77 -4.72
CA GLY A 187 -4.15 -34.36 -6.06
C GLY A 187 -2.89 -34.34 -6.95
N GLN A 188 -1.70 -34.44 -6.36
CA GLN A 188 -0.41 -34.45 -7.05
C GLN A 188 -0.37 -35.49 -8.19
N THR A 189 -0.14 -35.03 -9.42
CA THR A 189 0.02 -35.88 -10.62
C THR A 189 1.45 -35.81 -11.16
N GLU A 190 1.83 -36.74 -12.04
CA GLU A 190 3.17 -36.78 -12.65
C GLU A 190 3.45 -35.52 -13.49
N GLU A 191 2.45 -34.96 -14.17
CA GLU A 191 2.57 -33.71 -14.92
C GLU A 191 2.82 -32.51 -14.00
N MET A 192 2.16 -32.48 -12.83
CA MET A 192 2.40 -31.46 -11.82
C MET A 192 3.81 -31.59 -11.26
N GLU A 193 4.27 -32.80 -10.93
CA GLU A 193 5.63 -33.05 -10.46
C GLU A 193 6.68 -32.61 -11.48
N LYS A 194 6.47 -32.89 -12.77
CA LYS A 194 7.36 -32.39 -13.83
C LYS A 194 7.41 -30.87 -13.84
N LYS A 195 6.27 -30.19 -13.73
CA LYS A 195 6.20 -28.72 -13.68
C LYS A 195 6.88 -28.16 -12.43
N VAL A 196 6.69 -28.78 -11.27
CA VAL A 196 7.37 -28.42 -10.02
C VAL A 196 8.88 -28.59 -10.17
N ALA A 197 9.35 -29.67 -10.79
CA ALA A 197 10.77 -29.91 -11.02
C ALA A 197 11.41 -28.86 -11.95
N GLU A 198 10.73 -28.43 -13.01
CA GLU A 198 11.23 -27.34 -13.86
C GLU A 198 11.32 -26.02 -13.10
N LEU A 199 10.33 -25.70 -12.27
CA LEU A 199 10.35 -24.50 -11.43
C LEU A 199 11.43 -24.57 -10.33
N HIS A 200 11.66 -25.76 -9.75
CA HIS A 200 12.68 -25.97 -8.73
C HIS A 200 14.09 -25.63 -9.26
N LYS A 201 14.39 -25.95 -10.52
CA LYS A 201 15.67 -25.58 -11.17
C LYS A 201 15.91 -24.07 -11.20
N LEU A 202 14.85 -23.26 -11.22
CA LEU A 202 14.94 -21.80 -11.28
C LEU A 202 15.25 -21.16 -9.92
N HIS A 203 15.09 -21.90 -8.83
CA HIS A 203 15.28 -21.37 -7.47
C HIS A 203 16.70 -21.53 -6.93
N LYS A 204 17.63 -21.97 -7.79
CA LYS A 204 19.03 -22.21 -7.43
C LYS A 204 19.65 -21.02 -6.70
N GLY A 205 20.26 -21.29 -5.54
CA GLY A 205 20.91 -20.29 -4.70
C GLY A 205 19.99 -19.61 -3.69
N GLN A 206 18.70 -19.95 -3.64
CA GLN A 206 17.80 -19.52 -2.56
C GLN A 206 18.02 -20.38 -1.31
N THR A 207 18.18 -19.74 -0.15
CA THR A 207 18.18 -20.44 1.13
C THR A 207 16.76 -20.93 1.47
N PRO A 208 16.59 -21.87 2.41
CA PRO A 208 15.26 -22.27 2.86
C PRO A 208 14.42 -21.11 3.38
N ALA A 209 15.03 -20.15 4.08
CA ALA A 209 14.35 -18.94 4.56
C ALA A 209 13.87 -18.05 3.40
N ASP A 210 14.66 -17.91 2.33
CA ASP A 210 14.27 -17.17 1.12
C ASP A 210 13.10 -17.85 0.41
N ALA A 211 13.19 -19.18 0.23
CA ALA A 211 12.15 -19.95 -0.43
C ALA A 211 10.82 -19.91 0.36
N GLU A 212 10.88 -20.01 1.69
CA GLU A 212 9.72 -19.88 2.59
C GLU A 212 9.12 -18.47 2.55
N PHE A 213 9.97 -17.44 2.53
CA PHE A 213 9.52 -16.06 2.38
C PHE A 213 8.84 -15.84 1.03
N ASN A 214 9.44 -16.30 -0.06
CA ASN A 214 8.88 -16.19 -1.41
C ASN A 214 7.57 -16.97 -1.54
N PHE A 215 7.46 -18.14 -0.89
CA PHE A 215 6.21 -18.87 -0.77
C PHE A 215 5.13 -18.02 -0.10
N LEU A 216 5.43 -17.43 1.06
CA LEU A 216 4.49 -16.61 1.82
C LEU A 216 4.10 -15.33 1.08
N ASP A 217 5.07 -14.70 0.41
CA ASP A 217 4.83 -13.52 -0.41
C ASP A 217 3.85 -13.84 -1.54
N HIS A 218 3.95 -15.01 -2.17
CA HIS A 218 2.96 -15.47 -3.15
C HIS A 218 1.62 -15.82 -2.52
N ALA A 219 1.62 -16.55 -1.40
CA ALA A 219 0.40 -17.01 -0.78
C ALA A 219 -0.46 -15.87 -0.21
N LYS A 220 0.14 -14.75 0.23
CA LYS A 220 -0.60 -13.59 0.78
C LYS A 220 -1.58 -12.96 -0.22
N ARG A 221 -1.37 -13.18 -1.53
CA ARG A 221 -2.20 -12.66 -2.63
C ARG A 221 -3.45 -13.51 -2.89
N LEU A 222 -3.52 -14.72 -2.34
CA LEU A 222 -4.66 -15.61 -2.53
C LEU A 222 -5.89 -15.07 -1.79
N GLU A 223 -7.06 -15.07 -2.44
CA GLU A 223 -8.29 -14.47 -1.89
C GLU A 223 -8.70 -15.03 -0.52
N MET A 224 -8.37 -16.29 -0.28
CA MET A 224 -8.70 -17.05 0.93
C MET A 224 -7.59 -17.04 1.99
N TYR A 225 -6.49 -16.31 1.76
CA TYR A 225 -5.36 -16.25 2.68
C TYR A 225 -5.77 -15.70 4.05
N GLY A 226 -5.59 -16.51 5.09
CA GLY A 226 -5.95 -16.15 6.47
C GLY A 226 -7.45 -16.02 6.74
N VAL A 227 -8.31 -16.45 5.82
CA VAL A 227 -9.77 -16.28 5.95
C VAL A 227 -10.43 -17.47 6.64
N ASP A 228 -11.05 -17.22 7.80
CA ASP A 228 -12.02 -18.13 8.41
C ASP A 228 -13.44 -17.85 7.92
N LEU A 229 -14.01 -18.76 7.11
CA LEU A 229 -15.37 -18.61 6.56
C LEU A 229 -16.47 -19.01 7.54
N HIS A 230 -17.43 -18.13 7.74
CA HIS A 230 -18.65 -18.35 8.51
C HIS A 230 -19.88 -18.36 7.61
N ARG A 231 -20.65 -19.45 7.61
CA ARG A 231 -21.81 -19.60 6.73
C ARG A 231 -22.99 -18.73 7.19
N ALA A 232 -23.62 -18.06 6.23
CA ALA A 232 -24.78 -17.21 6.42
C ALA A 232 -25.75 -17.30 5.22
N ARG A 233 -26.93 -16.73 5.40
CA ARG A 233 -27.93 -16.55 4.33
C ARG A 233 -28.25 -15.08 4.20
N GLN A 234 -28.31 -14.62 2.96
CA GLN A 234 -28.94 -13.35 2.63
C GLN A 234 -30.46 -13.54 2.78
N ASP A 235 -31.13 -12.54 3.35
CA ASP A 235 -32.58 -12.39 3.49
C ASP A 235 -33.42 -12.84 2.27
N SER A 236 -34.72 -13.12 2.53
CA SER A 236 -35.86 -13.67 1.73
C SER A 236 -35.61 -14.50 0.45
N SER A 237 -34.60 -14.20 -0.34
CA SER A 237 -34.07 -14.89 -1.51
C SER A 237 -33.39 -16.25 -1.23
N GLY A 238 -32.96 -16.50 0.02
CA GLY A 238 -32.40 -17.80 0.44
C GLY A 238 -31.00 -18.14 -0.08
N LYS A 239 -30.29 -17.20 -0.72
CA LYS A 239 -28.93 -17.43 -1.25
C LYS A 239 -27.92 -17.67 -0.11
N GLU A 240 -27.13 -18.74 -0.24
CA GLU A 240 -26.05 -19.08 0.70
C GLU A 240 -24.83 -18.19 0.42
N ILE A 241 -24.29 -17.59 1.47
CA ILE A 241 -23.11 -16.72 1.45
C ILE A 241 -22.21 -17.07 2.62
N GLN A 242 -20.95 -16.68 2.55
CA GLN A 242 -19.97 -16.90 3.60
C GLN A 242 -19.29 -15.59 3.98
N LEU A 243 -19.13 -15.37 5.27
CA LEU A 243 -18.51 -14.17 5.83
C LEU A 243 -17.12 -14.54 6.35
N GLY A 244 -16.10 -13.88 5.85
CA GLY A 244 -14.71 -14.04 6.28
C GLY A 244 -14.21 -12.81 7.02
N VAL A 245 -13.30 -12.99 7.96
CA VAL A 245 -12.60 -11.89 8.67
C VAL A 245 -11.15 -11.87 8.23
N THR A 246 -10.63 -10.69 7.87
CA THR A 246 -9.24 -10.48 7.42
C THR A 246 -8.58 -9.36 8.23
N SER A 247 -7.29 -9.13 8.00
CA SER A 247 -6.58 -7.95 8.53
C SER A 247 -7.18 -6.63 8.03
N LEU A 248 -7.74 -6.61 6.81
CA LEU A 248 -8.29 -5.41 6.18
C LEU A 248 -9.76 -5.13 6.53
N GLY A 249 -10.55 -6.18 6.80
CA GLY A 249 -11.99 -6.02 6.97
C GLY A 249 -12.78 -7.31 7.03
N LEU A 250 -14.09 -7.17 6.85
CA LEU A 250 -15.03 -8.28 6.70
C LEU A 250 -15.28 -8.52 5.20
N VAL A 251 -15.05 -9.74 4.72
CA VAL A 251 -15.24 -10.13 3.32
C VAL A 251 -16.45 -11.02 3.17
N VAL A 252 -17.16 -10.92 2.04
CA VAL A 252 -18.33 -11.72 1.71
C VAL A 252 -18.02 -12.57 0.49
N PHE A 253 -18.24 -13.86 0.60
CA PHE A 253 -18.08 -14.85 -0.46
C PHE A 253 -19.43 -15.43 -0.87
N GLN A 254 -19.57 -15.72 -2.15
CA GLN A 254 -20.66 -16.50 -2.72
C GLN A 254 -20.05 -17.49 -3.72
N ASN A 255 -20.38 -18.78 -3.58
CA ASN A 255 -19.80 -19.84 -4.42
C ASN A 255 -18.25 -19.83 -4.44
N ASN A 256 -17.61 -19.54 -3.30
CA ASN A 256 -16.16 -19.34 -3.14
C ASN A 256 -15.56 -18.15 -3.92
N ILE A 257 -16.38 -17.29 -4.51
CA ILE A 257 -15.95 -16.05 -5.16
C ILE A 257 -16.22 -14.89 -4.20
N ARG A 258 -15.24 -14.03 -3.98
CA ARG A 258 -15.40 -12.83 -3.15
C ARG A 258 -16.30 -11.82 -3.88
N ILE A 259 -17.44 -11.49 -3.28
CA ILE A 259 -18.42 -10.55 -3.85
C ILE A 259 -18.40 -9.17 -3.22
N ASN A 260 -17.87 -9.04 -1.99
CA ASN A 260 -17.80 -7.75 -1.32
C ASN A 260 -16.73 -7.73 -0.22
N THR A 261 -16.22 -6.53 0.09
CA THR A 261 -15.28 -6.27 1.17
C THR A 261 -15.71 -5.03 1.95
N PHE A 262 -16.03 -5.20 3.22
CA PHE A 262 -16.28 -4.13 4.18
C PHE A 262 -15.00 -3.83 4.95
N SER A 263 -14.27 -2.78 4.53
CA SER A 263 -13.08 -2.32 5.24
C SER A 263 -13.41 -1.94 6.68
N TRP A 264 -12.48 -2.19 7.60
CA TRP A 264 -12.60 -1.75 8.99
C TRP A 264 -12.89 -0.25 9.13
N SER A 265 -12.38 0.59 8.22
CA SER A 265 -12.61 2.04 8.23
C SER A 265 -14.04 2.44 7.89
N LYS A 266 -14.75 1.63 7.08
CA LYS A 266 -16.14 1.88 6.70
C LYS A 266 -17.14 1.34 7.72
N ILE A 267 -16.74 0.40 8.56
CA ILE A 267 -17.60 -0.24 9.55
C ILE A 267 -17.69 0.63 10.81
N VAL A 268 -18.85 1.24 11.02
CA VAL A 268 -19.15 2.02 12.24
C VAL A 268 -19.41 1.09 13.43
N LYS A 269 -20.16 0.00 13.19
CA LYS A 269 -20.57 -0.90 14.26
C LYS A 269 -20.86 -2.30 13.77
N LEU A 270 -20.35 -3.28 14.53
CA LEU A 270 -20.72 -4.68 14.40
C LEU A 270 -21.55 -5.10 15.60
N SER A 271 -22.70 -5.72 15.32
CA SER A 271 -23.56 -6.23 16.37
C SER A 271 -24.29 -7.49 15.92
N PHE A 272 -24.87 -8.23 16.85
CA PHE A 272 -25.68 -9.39 16.49
C PHE A 272 -26.81 -9.57 17.49
N LYS A 273 -27.94 -10.09 17.01
CA LYS A 273 -29.12 -10.44 17.81
C LYS A 273 -29.60 -11.82 17.39
N ARG A 274 -29.55 -12.78 18.32
CA ARG A 274 -29.84 -14.19 18.03
C ARG A 274 -28.96 -14.71 16.87
N LYS A 275 -29.56 -15.05 15.73
CA LYS A 275 -28.86 -15.53 14.53
C LYS A 275 -28.53 -14.41 13.54
N GLN A 276 -29.09 -13.22 13.72
CA GLN A 276 -28.87 -12.09 12.82
C GLN A 276 -27.60 -11.35 13.23
N PHE A 277 -26.68 -11.18 12.28
CA PHE A 277 -25.46 -10.40 12.38
C PHE A 277 -25.62 -9.12 11.57
N PHE A 278 -25.25 -7.99 12.14
CA PHE A 278 -25.47 -6.67 11.57
C PHE A 278 -24.15 -5.94 11.37
N VAL A 279 -23.95 -5.43 10.17
CA VAL A 279 -22.84 -4.56 9.78
C VAL A 279 -23.40 -3.18 9.51
N GLN A 280 -23.08 -2.23 10.38
CA GLN A 280 -23.44 -0.83 10.18
C GLN A 280 -22.26 -0.12 9.52
N LEU A 281 -22.49 0.37 8.31
CA LEU A 281 -21.55 1.15 7.52
C LEU A 281 -21.75 2.64 7.79
N ARG A 282 -20.70 3.42 7.50
CA ARG A 282 -20.77 4.87 7.53
C ARG A 282 -21.67 5.38 6.39
N ARG A 283 -22.43 6.44 6.66
CA ARG A 283 -23.29 7.08 5.64
C ARG A 283 -22.49 8.14 4.89
N GLU A 284 -22.33 7.98 3.59
CA GLU A 284 -21.74 8.99 2.71
C GLU A 284 -22.84 9.81 2.01
N PRO A 285 -22.74 11.16 1.92
CA PRO A 285 -23.79 12.00 1.33
C PRO A 285 -24.08 11.74 -0.15
N SER A 286 -23.14 11.12 -0.85
CA SER A 286 -23.19 10.80 -2.29
C SER A 286 -23.87 9.47 -2.62
N GLU A 287 -24.23 8.65 -1.62
CA GLU A 287 -24.66 7.26 -1.84
C GLU A 287 -26.05 6.94 -1.26
N ASN A 288 -26.92 6.31 -2.06
CA ASN A 288 -28.32 6.01 -1.74
C ASN A 288 -28.56 4.53 -1.37
N TYR A 289 -27.64 3.87 -0.66
CA TYR A 289 -27.84 2.47 -0.21
C TYR A 289 -28.11 2.36 1.30
N ASP A 290 -28.65 1.21 1.71
CA ASP A 290 -28.87 0.87 3.12
C ASP A 290 -27.55 0.72 3.87
N THR A 291 -27.33 1.60 4.85
CA THR A 291 -26.11 1.60 5.70
C THR A 291 -26.12 0.52 6.77
N LEU A 292 -27.21 -0.22 6.94
CA LEU A 292 -27.32 -1.32 7.91
C LEU A 292 -27.58 -2.63 7.17
N LEU A 293 -26.55 -3.46 7.08
CA LEU A 293 -26.61 -4.76 6.41
C LEU A 293 -26.88 -5.87 7.42
N GLY A 294 -27.86 -6.74 7.12
CA GLY A 294 -28.25 -7.86 7.97
C GLY A 294 -27.91 -9.21 7.33
N PHE A 295 -27.25 -10.08 8.10
CA PHE A 295 -26.85 -11.42 7.68
C PHE A 295 -27.45 -12.46 8.62
N ASN A 296 -28.13 -13.48 8.08
CA ASN A 296 -28.70 -14.55 8.91
C ASN A 296 -27.72 -15.72 9.04
N MET A 297 -27.05 -15.83 10.18
CA MET A 297 -26.11 -16.91 10.47
C MET A 297 -26.84 -18.23 10.77
N LEU A 298 -26.17 -19.37 10.62
CA LEU A 298 -26.78 -20.68 10.90
C LEU A 298 -27.22 -20.83 12.37
N THR A 299 -26.42 -20.33 13.30
CA THR A 299 -26.65 -20.44 14.74
C THR A 299 -26.29 -19.16 15.50
N TYR A 300 -26.87 -18.97 16.70
CA TYR A 300 -26.46 -17.88 17.61
C TYR A 300 -24.96 -17.94 17.93
N ARG A 301 -24.41 -19.16 18.00
CA ARG A 301 -22.99 -19.37 18.28
C ARG A 301 -22.12 -18.90 17.12
N SER A 302 -22.51 -19.18 15.87
CA SER A 302 -21.83 -18.68 14.67
C SER A 302 -21.82 -17.15 14.63
N SER A 303 -22.95 -16.48 14.94
CA SER A 303 -23.00 -15.01 15.06
C SER A 303 -22.05 -14.48 16.13
N LYS A 304 -22.02 -15.13 17.30
CA LYS A 304 -21.14 -14.75 18.41
C LYS A 304 -19.66 -14.97 18.09
N ASN A 305 -19.33 -16.05 17.40
CA ASN A 305 -17.96 -16.38 17.00
C ASN A 305 -17.45 -15.38 15.96
N LEU A 306 -18.25 -15.11 14.92
CA LEU A 306 -17.93 -14.10 13.91
C LEU A 306 -17.73 -12.72 14.56
N TRP A 307 -18.67 -12.29 15.42
CA TRP A 307 -18.56 -11.02 16.13
C TRP A 307 -17.29 -10.93 16.97
N LYS A 308 -16.93 -12.00 17.70
CA LYS A 308 -15.68 -12.04 18.44
C LYS A 308 -14.47 -11.94 17.53
N SER A 309 -14.44 -12.72 16.45
CA SER A 309 -13.36 -12.70 15.47
C SER A 309 -13.14 -11.29 14.93
N CYS A 310 -14.21 -10.59 14.53
CA CYS A 310 -14.13 -9.20 14.08
C CYS A 310 -13.59 -8.25 15.15
N VAL A 311 -14.05 -8.36 16.40
CA VAL A 311 -13.56 -7.51 17.50
C VAL A 311 -12.07 -7.75 17.75
N GLU A 312 -11.64 -9.00 17.75
CA GLU A 312 -10.23 -9.37 17.94
C GLU A 312 -9.35 -8.87 16.78
N HIS A 313 -9.75 -9.11 15.53
CA HIS A 313 -9.00 -8.68 14.34
C HIS A 313 -8.93 -7.16 14.21
N HIS A 314 -10.06 -6.46 14.38
CA HIS A 314 -10.07 -5.00 14.39
C HIS A 314 -9.15 -4.47 15.50
N THR A 315 -9.24 -5.01 16.72
CA THR A 315 -8.37 -4.55 17.82
C THR A 315 -6.89 -4.80 17.52
N PHE A 316 -6.56 -5.99 17.00
CA PHE A 316 -5.18 -6.38 16.73
C PHE A 316 -4.57 -5.55 15.60
N PHE A 317 -5.25 -5.41 14.46
CA PHE A 317 -4.70 -4.76 13.26
C PHE A 317 -4.93 -3.25 13.17
N ARG A 318 -5.92 -2.68 13.88
CA ARG A 318 -6.28 -1.25 13.73
C ARG A 318 -5.96 -0.37 14.94
N LEU A 319 -5.82 -0.93 16.15
CA LEU A 319 -5.56 -0.10 17.33
C LEU A 319 -4.08 -0.11 17.69
N HIS A 320 -3.56 1.04 18.15
CA HIS A 320 -2.22 1.11 18.75
C HIS A 320 -2.17 0.42 20.12
N SER A 321 -3.29 0.35 20.83
CA SER A 321 -3.41 -0.40 22.08
C SER A 321 -4.86 -0.87 22.31
N PRO A 322 -5.08 -1.98 23.03
CA PRO A 322 -6.43 -2.43 23.37
C PRO A 322 -7.13 -1.40 24.28
N HIS A 323 -8.40 -1.12 24.01
CA HIS A 323 -9.18 -0.22 24.87
C HIS A 323 -9.32 -0.77 26.30
N VAL A 324 -8.81 -0.01 27.28
CA VAL A 324 -9.00 -0.29 28.70
C VAL A 324 -10.36 0.25 29.13
N ARG A 325 -11.36 -0.62 29.32
CA ARG A 325 -12.65 -0.16 29.86
C ARG A 325 -12.47 0.29 31.31
N PRO A 326 -12.91 1.50 31.70
CA PRO A 326 -12.95 1.88 33.11
C PRO A 326 -13.88 0.93 33.87
N ARG A 327 -13.44 0.44 35.04
CA ARG A 327 -14.26 -0.43 35.91
C ARG A 327 -15.55 0.30 36.28
N ARG A 328 -16.72 -0.16 35.80
CA ARG A 328 -18.04 0.28 36.29
C ARG A 328 -18.98 -0.88 36.63
N PHE A 329 -19.95 -0.55 37.47
CA PHE A 329 -20.92 -1.30 38.29
C PHE A 329 -21.55 -2.61 37.73
N PRO A 330 -21.99 -3.53 38.61
CA PRO A 330 -22.11 -4.97 38.33
C PRO A 330 -23.39 -5.42 37.60
N LEU A 331 -24.01 -4.62 36.73
CA LEU A 331 -25.23 -5.00 36.00
C LEU A 331 -25.26 -4.38 34.60
N SER A 332 -24.71 -5.07 33.59
CA SER A 332 -24.83 -4.72 32.17
C SER A 332 -25.26 -5.96 31.38
N LEU A 333 -26.41 -5.87 30.69
CA LEU A 333 -26.88 -6.86 29.72
C LEU A 333 -26.14 -6.65 28.38
N GLY A 334 -24.94 -7.23 28.28
CA GLY A 334 -24.13 -7.23 27.06
C GLY A 334 -23.02 -8.28 27.12
N SER A 335 -22.45 -8.64 25.98
CA SER A 335 -21.27 -9.52 25.94
C SER A 335 -20.10 -8.85 26.68
N ARG A 336 -19.64 -9.44 27.78
CA ARG A 336 -18.47 -8.98 28.58
C ARG A 336 -17.11 -9.25 27.91
N PHE A 337 -17.12 -9.64 26.64
CA PHE A 337 -15.90 -9.98 25.93
C PHE A 337 -15.10 -8.72 25.59
N THR A 338 -13.81 -8.74 25.93
CA THR A 338 -12.83 -7.73 25.57
C THR A 338 -11.59 -8.46 25.08
N TYR A 339 -10.99 -7.95 24.01
CA TYR A 339 -9.70 -8.46 23.55
C TYR A 339 -8.66 -8.29 24.67
N SER A 340 -7.87 -9.34 24.89
CA SER A 340 -6.80 -9.39 25.89
C SER A 340 -5.54 -9.90 25.20
N GLY A 341 -4.66 -8.98 24.80
CA GLY A 341 -3.44 -9.25 24.03
C GLY A 341 -2.80 -7.93 23.59
N ARG A 342 -1.64 -8.00 22.94
CA ARG A 342 -1.01 -6.84 22.30
C ARG A 342 -1.55 -6.64 20.90
N THR A 343 -1.53 -5.41 20.40
CA THR A 343 -1.87 -5.14 18.99
C THR A 343 -0.68 -5.43 18.07
N GLU A 344 -0.90 -5.45 16.75
CA GLU A 344 0.18 -5.62 15.77
C GLU A 344 1.25 -4.53 15.98
N PHE A 345 0.84 -3.27 16.18
CA PHE A 345 1.74 -2.16 16.48
C PHE A 345 2.64 -2.45 17.69
N GLN A 346 2.06 -2.90 18.81
CA GLN A 346 2.83 -3.23 20.02
C GLN A 346 3.70 -4.48 19.85
N THR A 347 3.29 -5.42 18.99
CA THR A 347 4.02 -6.66 18.71
C THR A 347 5.26 -6.38 17.87
N VAL A 348 5.10 -5.59 16.80
CA VAL A 348 6.20 -5.17 15.93
C VAL A 348 7.21 -4.31 16.70
N GLU A 349 6.74 -3.35 17.51
CA GLU A 349 7.63 -2.50 18.31
C GLU A 349 8.44 -3.29 19.34
N ASP A 350 7.80 -4.22 20.07
CA ASP A 350 8.51 -5.11 21.00
C ASP A 350 9.46 -6.06 20.26
N GLY A 351 9.09 -6.53 19.06
CA GLY A 351 9.96 -7.31 18.19
C GLY A 351 11.23 -6.55 17.81
N ARG A 352 11.12 -5.29 17.38
CA ARG A 352 12.27 -4.42 17.07
C ARG A 352 13.19 -4.21 18.28
N GLN A 353 12.62 -4.07 19.48
CA GLN A 353 13.40 -3.87 20.71
C GLN A 353 14.08 -5.15 21.21
N ARG A 354 13.46 -6.30 20.99
CA ARG A 354 13.97 -7.62 21.42
C ARG A 354 14.78 -8.35 20.36
N ALA A 355 14.89 -7.82 19.15
CA ALA A 355 15.69 -8.38 18.06
C ALA A 355 17.18 -8.41 18.43
N ARG A 356 17.56 -9.44 19.21
CA ARG A 356 18.93 -9.83 19.52
C ARG A 356 18.97 -11.35 19.64
N VAL A 357 19.88 -11.93 18.86
CA VAL A 357 20.32 -13.33 18.75
C VAL A 357 19.67 -14.10 17.59
N ASP A 358 20.42 -14.23 16.49
CA ASP A 358 20.17 -15.22 15.43
C ASP A 358 20.07 -16.62 16.07
N ARG A 359 18.88 -17.22 16.04
CA ARG A 359 18.65 -18.58 16.55
C ARG A 359 18.58 -19.57 15.39
N THR A 360 19.44 -20.59 15.43
CA THR A 360 19.33 -21.75 14.54
C THR A 360 18.22 -22.67 15.03
N PHE A 361 17.28 -23.04 14.16
CA PHE A 361 16.26 -24.05 14.42
C PHE A 361 16.23 -25.10 13.31
N VAL A 362 15.69 -26.29 13.61
CA VAL A 362 15.59 -27.40 12.66
C VAL A 362 14.24 -27.35 11.96
N ARG A 363 14.26 -27.46 10.63
CA ARG A 363 13.06 -27.53 9.78
C ARG A 363 12.58 -28.97 9.67
N THR A 364 11.26 -29.15 9.64
CA THR A 364 10.62 -30.45 9.48
C THR A 364 10.38 -30.76 8.00
N PRO A 365 10.83 -31.94 7.49
CA PRO A 365 10.60 -32.34 6.10
C PRO A 365 9.14 -32.71 5.80
N SER A 366 8.75 -32.69 4.53
CA SER A 366 7.46 -33.19 4.04
C SER A 366 7.19 -34.63 4.48
N LYS A 367 5.93 -34.91 4.81
CA LYS A 367 5.48 -36.29 5.06
C LYS A 367 5.58 -37.13 3.79
N ARG A 368 6.00 -38.38 3.96
CA ARG A 368 5.94 -39.42 2.92
C ARG A 368 4.50 -39.95 2.80
N PRO A 369 3.96 -40.11 1.58
CA PRO A 369 2.63 -40.68 1.40
C PRO A 369 2.62 -42.13 1.91
N PHE A 370 1.70 -42.44 2.84
CA PHE A 370 1.46 -43.80 3.30
C PHE A 370 0.80 -44.59 2.17
N ARG A 371 1.57 -45.43 1.46
CA ARG A 371 1.02 -46.40 0.52
C ARG A 371 0.59 -47.63 1.31
N THR A 372 -0.72 -47.82 1.51
CA THR A 372 -1.26 -49.07 2.07
C THR A 372 -1.06 -50.17 1.03
N THR A 373 0.10 -50.82 1.03
CA THR A 373 0.32 -52.02 0.21
C THR A 373 -0.41 -53.18 0.85
N VAL A 374 -1.50 -53.61 0.23
CA VAL A 374 -1.98 -55.00 0.37
C VAL A 374 -0.83 -55.91 -0.09
N PRO A 375 -0.38 -56.88 0.71
CA PRO A 375 0.71 -57.75 0.31
C PRO A 375 0.24 -58.69 -0.82
N PRO A 376 0.97 -58.81 -1.94
CA PRO A 376 0.72 -59.86 -2.91
C PRO A 376 1.28 -61.21 -2.39
N PRO A 377 0.81 -62.35 -2.91
CA PRO A 377 1.24 -63.66 -2.46
C PRO A 377 2.66 -63.98 -2.93
N VAL A 378 3.33 -64.78 -2.10
CA VAL A 378 4.71 -65.27 -2.21
C VAL A 378 4.85 -66.29 -3.34
N GLU A 379 5.84 -66.11 -4.22
CA GLU A 379 6.52 -67.19 -4.95
C GLU A 379 8.03 -66.94 -5.04
N ASP A 380 8.77 -68.04 -5.16
CA ASP A 380 10.06 -68.30 -4.53
C ASP A 380 11.22 -68.40 -5.57
N LYS A 381 12.41 -67.92 -5.17
CA LYS A 381 13.80 -68.27 -5.60
C LYS A 381 14.36 -67.88 -7.00
N ALA A 382 15.42 -67.03 -6.98
CA ALA A 382 16.77 -67.35 -7.50
C ALA A 382 17.87 -66.31 -7.12
N VAL A 383 18.84 -66.79 -6.33
CA VAL A 383 20.30 -66.49 -6.08
C VAL A 383 21.03 -65.26 -6.70
N LEU A 384 21.43 -64.30 -5.81
CA LEU A 384 22.75 -63.64 -5.50
C LEU A 384 23.72 -63.11 -6.62
N PRO A 385 24.53 -62.02 -6.40
CA PRO A 385 25.41 -61.83 -5.24
C PRO A 385 25.49 -60.45 -4.56
N THR A 386 25.95 -60.52 -3.32
CA THR A 386 26.21 -59.46 -2.34
C THR A 386 27.48 -58.64 -2.63
N ALA A 387 27.38 -57.32 -2.39
CA ALA A 387 28.49 -56.40 -2.12
C ALA A 387 28.11 -55.52 -0.91
N PRO A 388 29.09 -54.96 -0.17
CA PRO A 388 29.12 -55.03 1.29
C PRO A 388 28.22 -54.03 2.01
N THR A 389 27.78 -54.46 3.18
CA THR A 389 27.22 -53.66 4.27
C THR A 389 28.09 -52.43 4.55
N ARG A 390 27.61 -51.27 4.10
CA ARG A 390 28.02 -49.98 4.64
C ARG A 390 26.89 -49.49 5.54
N THR A 391 27.18 -49.41 6.83
CA THR A 391 26.33 -48.77 7.85
C THR A 391 25.80 -47.43 7.32
N PRO A 392 24.48 -47.13 7.42
CA PRO A 392 23.98 -45.82 7.03
C PRO A 392 24.59 -44.80 7.98
N ARG A 393 25.52 -43.98 7.45
CA ARG A 393 25.96 -42.78 8.15
C ARG A 393 24.76 -41.82 8.18
N PRO A 394 24.43 -41.22 9.33
CA PRO A 394 23.38 -40.19 9.40
C PRO A 394 23.89 -38.97 8.63
N HIS A 395 23.32 -38.70 7.46
CA HIS A 395 23.69 -37.52 6.70
C HIS A 395 23.18 -36.26 7.41
N ASP A 396 24.08 -35.28 7.46
CA ASP A 396 24.00 -33.98 8.11
C ASP A 396 22.80 -33.15 7.65
N ASN A 397 21.81 -32.99 8.52
CA ASN A 397 20.81 -31.90 8.43
C ASN A 397 21.26 -30.70 9.27
N LYS A 398 22.50 -30.23 9.10
CA LYS A 398 22.93 -28.93 9.62
C LYS A 398 22.97 -27.92 8.48
N VAL A 399 21.80 -27.36 8.16
CA VAL A 399 21.73 -26.14 7.37
C VAL A 399 21.97 -24.98 8.33
N THR A 400 23.17 -24.42 8.32
CA THR A 400 23.52 -23.22 9.09
C THR A 400 22.85 -22.00 8.45
N SER A 401 22.09 -21.23 9.23
CA SER A 401 21.60 -19.93 8.77
C SER A 401 22.79 -18.98 8.58
N LEU A 402 22.84 -18.31 7.43
CA LEU A 402 23.61 -17.09 7.28
C LEU A 402 22.75 -15.99 7.89
N GLY A 403 23.30 -15.28 8.89
CA GLY A 403 22.55 -14.33 9.73
C GLY A 403 21.71 -13.30 8.96
N SER A 404 20.82 -12.62 9.68
CA SER A 404 19.86 -11.63 9.16
C SER A 404 20.36 -10.83 7.92
N ARG A 405 19.93 -11.29 6.75
CA ARG A 405 20.05 -10.61 5.45
C ARG A 405 18.65 -10.48 4.87
N GLU A 406 18.40 -9.42 4.10
CA GLU A 406 17.14 -9.30 3.36
C GLU A 406 17.00 -10.50 2.40
N PRO A 407 15.82 -11.17 2.38
CA PRO A 407 15.63 -12.35 1.57
C PRO A 407 15.90 -12.08 0.09
N ARG A 408 16.65 -12.98 -0.56
CA ARG A 408 16.97 -12.82 -1.98
C ARG A 408 15.70 -13.06 -2.81
N LYS A 409 15.27 -12.03 -3.55
CA LYS A 409 14.17 -12.15 -4.52
C LYS A 409 14.61 -13.09 -5.65
N ALA A 410 13.70 -13.97 -6.09
CA ALA A 410 13.97 -14.99 -7.13
C ALA A 410 14.46 -14.42 -8.47
N TRP A 411 14.27 -13.11 -8.72
CA TRP A 411 14.62 -12.42 -9.98
C TRP A 411 15.24 -11.05 -9.70
N GLY A 412 16.52 -11.03 -9.30
CA GLY A 412 17.32 -9.82 -9.11
C GLY A 412 18.77 -10.02 -9.56
N GLU A 413 19.39 -8.98 -10.10
CA GLU A 413 20.74 -9.00 -10.69
C GLU A 413 21.80 -9.59 -9.75
N ALA A 414 22.64 -10.46 -10.32
CA ALA A 414 23.88 -10.89 -9.70
C ALA A 414 24.94 -9.79 -9.90
N SER A 415 25.34 -9.09 -8.84
CA SER A 415 26.60 -8.37 -8.86
C SER A 415 27.74 -9.39 -8.80
N HIS A 416 28.59 -9.36 -9.82
CA HIS A 416 29.68 -10.31 -10.04
C HIS A 416 30.70 -10.34 -8.89
N PRO A 417 31.30 -11.52 -8.63
CA PRO A 417 32.47 -11.68 -7.78
C PRO A 417 33.75 -11.44 -8.60
N SER A 418 34.75 -10.79 -8.00
CA SER A 418 36.15 -11.07 -8.36
C SER A 418 36.95 -11.29 -7.08
N ASP A 419 37.31 -12.54 -6.85
CA ASP A 419 38.47 -12.90 -6.06
C ASP A 419 39.73 -12.39 -6.77
N ASP A 420 40.66 -11.77 -6.04
CA ASP A 420 42.05 -12.19 -6.16
C ASP A 420 42.86 -11.94 -4.87
N GLU A 421 43.71 -12.91 -4.62
CA GLU A 421 44.64 -13.24 -3.53
C GLU A 421 45.22 -12.15 -2.60
N GLY A 422 45.27 -12.50 -1.31
CA GLY A 422 46.55 -12.77 -0.66
C GLY A 422 47.01 -11.85 0.49
N GLY A 423 47.34 -12.43 1.65
CA GLY A 423 48.41 -11.90 2.50
C GLY A 423 48.13 -11.77 4.00
N PHE A 424 48.77 -12.65 4.75
CA PHE A 424 48.82 -12.81 6.21
C PHE A 424 49.79 -11.81 6.89
N LEU A 425 49.41 -11.21 8.03
CA LEU A 425 50.19 -10.93 9.27
C LEU A 425 49.86 -9.58 9.95
N ASP A 426 49.28 -9.71 11.14
CA ASP A 426 49.63 -9.11 12.44
C ASP A 426 50.35 -7.75 12.51
N VAL A 427 49.83 -6.85 13.38
CA VAL A 427 50.54 -6.16 14.49
C VAL A 427 49.84 -4.84 14.88
N ARG A 428 49.54 -4.74 16.18
CA ARG A 428 49.20 -3.55 16.97
C ARG A 428 50.17 -2.38 16.77
N ALA A 429 49.66 -1.14 16.77
CA ALA A 429 50.22 -0.05 17.58
C ALA A 429 49.26 1.16 17.65
N GLU A 430 48.98 1.59 18.88
CA GLU A 430 48.58 2.94 19.23
C GLU A 430 49.75 3.91 18.97
N GLU A 431 49.49 5.15 18.53
CA GLU A 431 49.76 6.33 19.36
C GLU A 431 49.27 7.65 18.73
N ARG A 432 49.09 8.61 19.64
CA ARG A 432 48.42 9.91 19.53
C ARG A 432 49.26 11.00 18.85
N ILE A 433 48.56 12.10 18.58
CA ILE A 433 48.92 13.55 18.67
C ILE A 433 48.38 14.24 17.39
N GLY A 434 47.65 15.35 17.38
CA GLY A 434 47.12 16.25 18.40
C GLY A 434 46.14 17.24 17.76
N ARG A 435 45.19 17.76 18.55
CA ARG A 435 44.56 19.10 18.33
C ARG A 435 45.47 20.14 19.02
N PRO A 436 45.37 21.48 18.81
CA PRO A 436 44.20 22.27 18.38
C PRO A 436 44.50 23.46 17.44
N PHE A 437 43.48 24.23 17.04
CA PHE A 437 43.35 25.70 17.17
C PHE A 437 42.32 26.28 16.19
N THR A 438 41.32 26.97 16.74
CA THR A 438 40.64 28.12 16.13
C THR A 438 41.33 29.40 16.60
N PRO A 439 41.29 30.48 15.82
CA PRO A 439 40.68 31.71 16.34
C PRO A 439 39.90 32.52 15.28
N SER A 440 39.32 33.61 15.75
CA SER A 440 38.15 34.33 15.26
C SER A 440 38.44 35.78 14.81
N LEU A 441 37.40 36.42 14.22
CA LEU A 441 37.05 37.88 14.21
C LEU A 441 37.72 38.80 13.16
N PRO A 442 37.05 39.91 12.69
CA PRO A 442 36.63 41.03 13.55
C PRO A 442 35.30 41.77 13.26
N SER A 443 35.00 42.64 14.24
CA SER A 443 33.91 43.59 14.46
C SER A 443 34.25 45.02 13.97
N SER A 444 33.22 45.86 13.80
CA SER A 444 33.21 47.33 13.98
C SER A 444 31.75 47.79 13.82
N ARG A 445 31.07 48.64 14.61
CA ARG A 445 31.34 49.81 15.50
C ARG A 445 29.96 50.14 16.17
N ALA A 446 29.75 50.92 17.24
CA ALA A 446 30.53 51.63 18.25
C ALA A 446 29.59 52.20 19.36
N MET A 447 30.14 52.30 20.58
CA MET A 447 30.02 53.27 21.70
C MET A 447 28.70 53.94 22.21
N THR A 448 28.68 54.02 23.55
CA THR A 448 27.76 54.56 24.58
C THR A 448 27.87 56.08 24.84
N TYR A 449 26.84 56.71 25.46
CA TYR A 449 26.85 57.50 26.73
C TYR A 449 25.47 58.19 27.02
N VAL A 450 24.89 57.93 28.21
CA VAL A 450 24.32 58.84 29.26
C VAL A 450 23.16 59.86 29.01
N ASP A 451 22.22 59.84 29.97
CA ASP A 451 21.40 60.90 30.63
C ASP A 451 19.89 61.18 30.35
N GLU A 452 19.19 61.25 31.49
CA GLU A 452 18.04 62.08 31.94
C GLU A 452 16.57 61.82 31.52
N GLU A 453 15.76 61.55 32.56
CA GLU A 453 14.31 61.83 32.73
C GLU A 453 14.07 63.35 33.00
N PRO A 454 12.84 63.97 33.02
CA PRO A 454 11.69 63.54 33.85
C PRO A 454 10.23 63.99 33.44
N VAL A 455 9.26 63.66 34.33
CA VAL A 455 7.95 64.32 34.68
C VAL A 455 6.69 63.91 33.86
N GLU A 456 5.80 63.01 34.32
CA GLU A 456 4.69 63.11 35.35
C GLU A 456 3.32 63.58 34.80
N PRO A 457 2.15 63.36 35.47
CA PRO A 457 1.95 62.89 36.86
C PRO A 457 0.99 61.71 37.11
N GLU A 458 1.25 61.07 38.27
CA GLU A 458 0.37 60.58 39.36
C GLU A 458 -1.01 59.94 39.03
N LEU A 459 -1.43 58.82 39.64
CA LEU A 459 -1.59 58.62 41.09
C LEU A 459 -1.47 57.14 41.50
N VAL A 460 -0.78 56.94 42.61
CA VAL A 460 -0.59 55.70 43.38
C VAL A 460 -1.78 55.47 44.32
N VAL A 461 -2.07 54.24 44.74
CA VAL A 461 -2.19 53.82 46.17
C VAL A 461 -2.42 52.30 46.29
N ASN A 462 -1.42 51.66 46.92
CA ASN A 462 -1.40 50.57 47.92
C ASN A 462 -2.45 49.45 47.98
N GLY A 463 -1.94 48.23 48.29
CA GLY A 463 -2.40 47.57 49.52
C GLY A 463 -2.79 46.10 49.40
N SER A 464 -1.98 45.25 50.02
CA SER A 464 -2.23 43.84 50.30
C SER A 464 -3.32 43.61 51.36
N THR A 465 -3.90 42.41 51.32
CA THR A 465 -4.43 41.56 52.42
C THR A 465 -5.94 41.53 52.76
N THR A 466 -6.51 40.31 52.60
CA THR A 466 -7.42 39.54 53.48
C THR A 466 -8.91 39.86 53.65
N THR A 467 -9.74 38.81 53.38
CA THR A 467 -11.02 38.40 54.02
C THR A 467 -12.19 39.39 54.00
N SER A 468 -13.47 39.06 53.89
CA SER A 468 -14.31 37.85 53.74
C SER A 468 -15.75 38.39 53.74
N THR A 469 -16.68 37.60 53.20
CA THR A 469 -18.12 37.53 53.53
C THR A 469 -19.13 38.59 53.00
N PHE A 470 -19.88 38.12 51.97
CA PHE A 470 -21.36 38.06 51.83
C PHE A 470 -22.20 39.35 51.74
N GLU A 471 -22.83 39.62 50.57
CA GLU A 471 -24.24 39.29 50.25
C GLU A 471 -24.64 39.75 48.82
N MET A 472 -25.37 38.88 48.13
CA MET A 472 -26.08 39.07 46.84
C MET A 472 -27.59 39.16 47.17
N PRO A 473 -28.53 39.76 46.37
CA PRO A 473 -28.81 39.25 45.01
C PRO A 473 -29.52 40.19 43.97
N SER A 474 -29.51 39.68 42.72
CA SER A 474 -30.54 39.80 41.65
C SER A 474 -30.50 41.07 40.76
N LEU A 475 -30.66 41.05 39.42
CA LEU A 475 -31.24 40.09 38.47
C LEU A 475 -30.45 40.11 37.14
N THR A 476 -29.93 38.93 36.77
CA THR A 476 -29.96 38.29 35.44
C THR A 476 -30.17 39.14 34.18
N GLU A 477 -29.12 39.24 33.37
CA GLU A 477 -29.16 38.87 31.95
C GLU A 477 -27.95 37.98 31.64
N LEU A 478 -28.25 36.88 30.95
CA LEU A 478 -27.44 35.68 30.81
C LEU A 478 -26.24 35.91 29.88
N GLN A 479 -25.03 35.98 30.43
CA GLN A 479 -23.83 35.59 29.69
C GLN A 479 -23.65 34.07 29.84
N PRO A 480 -23.53 33.30 28.74
CA PRO A 480 -23.37 31.86 28.82
C PRO A 480 -22.09 31.49 29.58
N PRO A 481 -22.09 30.35 30.29
CA PRO A 481 -20.96 29.91 31.10
C PRO A 481 -19.71 29.80 30.23
N GLN A 482 -18.59 30.37 30.70
CA GLN A 482 -17.29 29.99 30.16
C GLN A 482 -17.16 28.47 30.21
N PRO A 483 -16.79 27.82 29.10
CA PRO A 483 -16.61 26.38 29.10
C PRO A 483 -15.48 26.04 30.09
N PRO A 484 -15.55 24.87 30.75
CA PRO A 484 -14.42 24.36 31.51
C PRO A 484 -13.18 24.31 30.60
N PRO A 485 -11.94 24.37 31.15
CA PRO A 485 -10.74 24.29 30.33
C PRO A 485 -10.86 23.03 29.46
N GLU A 486 -10.91 23.20 28.14
CA GLU A 486 -10.98 22.08 27.22
C GLU A 486 -9.76 21.19 27.46
N GLU A 487 -9.96 20.06 28.10
CA GLU A 487 -8.93 19.06 28.36
C GLU A 487 -8.32 18.64 27.01
N GLY A 488 -7.09 19.09 26.74
CA GLY A 488 -6.28 18.62 25.61
C GLY A 488 -5.87 19.65 24.55
N LEU A 489 -5.99 20.96 24.77
CA LEU A 489 -5.42 21.99 23.87
C LEU A 489 -4.06 22.49 24.35
N VAL A 490 -3.15 22.77 23.41
CA VAL A 490 -1.78 23.25 23.67
C VAL A 490 -1.54 24.55 22.90
N MET A 491 -0.94 25.53 23.57
CA MET A 491 -0.53 26.80 22.96
C MET A 491 0.97 26.79 22.67
N ILE A 492 1.34 27.08 21.43
CA ILE A 492 2.72 27.04 20.92
C ILE A 492 3.09 28.44 20.42
N ARG A 493 4.25 28.94 20.85
CA ARG A 493 4.79 30.25 20.44
C ARG A 493 6.05 30.02 19.61
N ILE A 494 6.13 30.63 18.44
CA ILE A 494 7.22 30.43 17.47
C ILE A 494 7.70 31.79 16.99
N SER A 495 8.98 32.09 17.20
CA SER A 495 9.64 33.25 16.61
C SER A 495 10.21 32.89 15.22
N PRO A 496 10.15 33.76 14.21
CA PRO A 496 10.65 33.47 12.88
C PRO A 496 12.18 33.42 12.83
N ASP A 497 12.74 32.73 11.83
CA ASP A 497 14.17 32.74 11.55
C ASP A 497 14.63 34.08 10.94
N GLU A 498 15.94 34.24 10.73
CA GLU A 498 16.55 35.44 10.12
C GLU A 498 16.00 35.77 8.72
N GLN A 499 15.32 34.83 8.06
CA GLN A 499 14.65 35.00 6.77
C GLN A 499 13.12 35.15 6.90
N GLY A 500 12.59 35.31 8.11
CA GLY A 500 11.16 35.51 8.36
C GLY A 500 10.30 34.25 8.27
N ARG A 501 10.89 33.06 8.37
CA ARG A 501 10.18 31.77 8.22
C ARG A 501 10.00 31.07 9.57
N PHE A 502 8.84 30.42 9.74
CA PHE A 502 8.54 29.64 10.94
C PHE A 502 8.91 28.15 10.83
N GLY A 503 9.02 27.59 9.61
CA GLY A 503 9.59 26.25 9.39
C GLY A 503 8.62 25.07 9.41
N PHE A 504 7.32 25.30 9.20
CA PHE A 504 6.32 24.24 9.10
C PHE A 504 5.30 24.53 7.99
N ASN A 505 4.63 23.48 7.51
CA ASN A 505 3.57 23.56 6.52
C ASN A 505 2.22 23.24 7.15
N VAL A 506 1.16 23.81 6.61
CA VAL A 506 -0.23 23.47 6.96
C VAL A 506 -0.94 22.86 5.75
N LYS A 507 -1.94 22.02 5.99
CA LYS A 507 -2.88 21.46 5.00
C LYS A 507 -4.32 21.64 5.48
N GLY A 508 -5.27 21.55 4.57
CA GLY A 508 -6.69 21.77 4.86
C GLY A 508 -7.13 23.24 4.75
N GLY A 509 -8.40 23.48 5.00
CA GLY A 509 -9.13 24.71 4.73
C GLY A 509 -10.60 24.40 4.44
N ALA A 510 -11.48 25.36 4.65
CA ALA A 510 -12.92 25.20 4.37
C ALA A 510 -13.20 24.87 2.89
N ASP A 511 -12.37 25.39 1.98
CA ASP A 511 -12.35 25.08 0.55
C ASP A 511 -11.99 23.62 0.24
N LEU A 512 -11.30 22.95 1.16
CA LEU A 512 -10.89 21.56 1.05
C LEU A 512 -11.73 20.62 1.92
N GLY A 513 -12.75 21.14 2.63
CA GLY A 513 -13.58 20.36 3.56
C GLY A 513 -12.79 19.71 4.70
N MET A 514 -11.57 20.19 4.95
CA MET A 514 -10.64 19.65 5.94
C MET A 514 -10.22 20.73 6.93
N PRO A 515 -9.97 20.40 8.19
CA PRO A 515 -9.49 21.34 9.19
C PRO A 515 -8.05 21.70 8.87
N ILE A 516 -7.58 22.79 9.46
CA ILE A 516 -6.17 23.19 9.33
C ILE A 516 -5.32 22.23 10.17
N LEU A 517 -4.46 21.46 9.52
CA LEU A 517 -3.53 20.53 10.15
C LEU A 517 -2.08 20.92 9.81
N VAL A 518 -1.15 20.70 10.74
CA VAL A 518 0.28 20.76 10.45
C VAL A 518 0.64 19.57 9.58
N SER A 519 1.04 19.81 8.33
CA SER A 519 1.36 18.76 7.37
C SER A 519 2.82 18.34 7.40
N ARG A 520 3.72 19.25 7.76
CA ARG A 520 5.14 18.98 7.86
C ARG A 520 5.83 19.95 8.82
N VAL A 521 6.80 19.48 9.60
CA VAL A 521 7.70 20.33 10.39
C VAL A 521 9.13 20.07 9.93
N ALA A 522 9.81 21.10 9.40
CA ALA A 522 11.14 20.93 8.85
C ALA A 522 12.19 20.82 9.98
N PRO A 523 13.10 19.83 9.96
CA PRO A 523 14.12 19.66 11.00
C PRO A 523 15.02 20.89 11.16
N ASN A 524 15.42 21.21 12.40
CA ASN A 524 16.28 22.34 12.73
C ASN A 524 15.73 23.73 12.35
N THR A 525 14.40 23.88 12.26
CA THR A 525 13.73 25.17 12.05
C THR A 525 13.09 25.70 13.34
N PRO A 526 12.63 26.97 13.40
CA PRO A 526 12.00 27.49 14.62
C PRO A 526 10.79 26.67 15.10
N ALA A 527 9.98 26.12 14.17
CA ALA A 527 8.88 25.22 14.52
C ALA A 527 9.35 23.91 15.15
N ASP A 528 10.42 23.28 14.64
CA ASP A 528 10.98 22.04 15.21
C ASP A 528 11.60 22.26 16.60
N ARG A 529 12.12 23.48 16.85
CA ARG A 529 12.72 23.89 18.13
C ARG A 529 11.73 24.53 19.11
N SER A 530 10.46 24.65 18.74
CA SER A 530 9.44 25.28 19.61
C SER A 530 9.17 24.45 20.87
N TYR A 531 8.79 25.12 21.97
CA TYR A 531 8.38 24.45 23.21
C TYR A 531 7.10 25.09 23.77
N PRO A 532 5.98 24.33 23.92
CA PRO A 532 5.78 22.92 23.56
C PRO A 532 6.01 22.62 22.07
N LYS A 533 6.49 21.42 21.74
CA LYS A 533 6.91 21.06 20.37
C LYS A 533 5.70 20.94 19.43
N LEU A 534 5.74 21.66 18.31
CA LEU A 534 4.80 21.49 17.20
C LEU A 534 5.07 20.19 16.46
N ASN A 535 4.06 19.33 16.32
CA ASN A 535 4.19 18.04 15.64
C ASN A 535 3.36 18.01 14.36
N GLU A 536 3.80 17.18 13.41
CA GLU A 536 3.00 16.84 12.24
C GLU A 536 1.71 16.14 12.68
N GLY A 537 0.58 16.54 12.11
CA GLY A 537 -0.75 16.06 12.49
C GLY A 537 -1.47 16.91 13.53
N ASP A 538 -0.83 17.90 14.15
CA ASP A 538 -1.49 18.81 15.08
C ASP A 538 -2.57 19.64 14.36
N GLN A 539 -3.77 19.71 14.93
CA GLN A 539 -4.86 20.53 14.37
C GLN A 539 -4.75 21.96 14.89
N VAL A 540 -4.60 22.93 13.99
CA VAL A 540 -4.55 24.35 14.31
C VAL A 540 -5.98 24.86 14.44
N LEU A 541 -6.33 25.35 15.64
CA LEU A 541 -7.66 25.89 15.94
C LEU A 541 -7.65 27.42 15.97
N LEU A 542 -6.58 28.02 16.48
CA LEU A 542 -6.40 29.48 16.49
C LEU A 542 -4.99 29.88 16.05
N ILE A 543 -4.90 31.02 15.36
CA ILE A 543 -3.65 31.69 14.99
C ILE A 543 -3.69 33.12 15.50
N ASN A 544 -2.76 33.48 16.38
CA ASN A 544 -2.70 34.76 17.09
C ASN A 544 -4.05 35.15 17.73
N GLY A 545 -4.74 34.18 18.30
CA GLY A 545 -6.05 34.36 18.94
C GLY A 545 -7.25 34.47 17.98
N ARG A 546 -7.04 34.38 16.65
CA ARG A 546 -8.15 34.27 15.68
C ARG A 546 -8.46 32.82 15.37
N GLU A 547 -9.73 32.43 15.48
CA GLU A 547 -10.20 31.12 15.05
C GLU A 547 -10.01 30.93 13.55
N VAL A 548 -9.52 29.75 13.14
CA VAL A 548 -9.28 29.42 11.73
C VAL A 548 -10.32 28.47 11.13
N ASN A 549 -11.31 28.05 11.92
CA ASN A 549 -12.39 27.20 11.43
C ASN A 549 -13.26 27.98 10.42
N GLY A 550 -13.53 27.38 9.26
CA GLY A 550 -14.27 28.05 8.17
C GLY A 550 -13.43 28.96 7.27
N MET A 551 -12.14 29.18 7.56
CA MET A 551 -11.23 29.91 6.67
C MET A 551 -10.73 29.02 5.54
N THR A 552 -10.50 29.61 4.36
CA THR A 552 -9.86 28.89 3.25
C THR A 552 -8.37 28.68 3.52
N HIS A 553 -7.78 27.69 2.83
CA HIS A 553 -6.35 27.40 2.93
C HIS A 553 -5.48 28.65 2.75
N ASP A 554 -5.77 29.44 1.71
CA ASP A 554 -5.02 30.66 1.39
C ASP A 554 -5.18 31.76 2.46
N GLN A 555 -6.36 31.90 3.06
CA GLN A 555 -6.58 32.86 4.14
C GLN A 555 -5.72 32.52 5.37
N VAL A 556 -5.63 31.24 5.72
CA VAL A 556 -4.84 30.75 6.85
C VAL A 556 -3.35 30.94 6.59
N VAL A 557 -2.86 30.60 5.40
CA VAL A 557 -1.46 30.83 5.01
C VAL A 557 -1.12 32.31 5.03
N ASN A 558 -2.03 33.18 4.58
CA ASN A 558 -1.82 34.62 4.60
C ASN A 558 -1.78 35.19 6.03
N ILE A 559 -2.59 34.70 6.97
CA ILE A 559 -2.53 35.10 8.39
C ILE A 559 -1.19 34.68 9.02
N ILE A 560 -0.73 33.46 8.76
CA ILE A 560 0.58 32.99 9.25
C ILE A 560 1.71 33.87 8.69
N ARG A 561 1.65 34.21 7.40
CA ARG A 561 2.65 35.06 6.75
C ARG A 561 2.60 36.50 7.26
N ALA A 562 1.42 37.08 7.46
CA ALA A 562 1.25 38.44 7.96
C ALA A 562 1.66 38.58 9.45
N SER A 563 1.75 37.47 10.18
CA SER A 563 2.20 37.45 11.57
C SER A 563 3.67 37.88 11.75
N ARG A 564 4.43 38.03 10.66
CA ARG A 564 5.78 38.61 10.67
C ARG A 564 5.81 40.14 10.72
N ASP A 565 4.70 40.81 10.38
CA ASP A 565 4.67 42.26 10.13
C ASP A 565 4.07 43.08 11.31
N VAL A 566 3.53 42.40 12.34
CA VAL A 566 2.87 43.05 13.50
C VAL A 566 3.84 43.09 14.70
N HIS A 567 3.82 44.20 15.45
CA HIS A 567 4.80 44.71 16.44
C HIS A 567 5.26 43.80 17.60
N CYS A 568 5.07 42.48 17.53
CA CYS A 568 5.63 41.51 18.48
C CYS A 568 6.33 40.30 17.82
N GLY A 569 6.31 40.14 16.49
CA GLY A 569 7.15 39.19 15.75
C GLY A 569 7.02 37.70 16.12
N GLU A 570 6.06 37.30 16.97
CA GLU A 570 5.84 35.90 17.37
C GLU A 570 4.53 35.37 16.78
N LEU A 571 4.58 34.15 16.25
CA LEU A 571 3.40 33.37 15.86
C LEU A 571 2.93 32.54 17.05
N VAL A 572 1.69 32.74 17.47
CA VAL A 572 1.02 31.98 18.54
C VAL A 572 -0.03 31.08 17.94
N LEU A 573 0.13 29.76 18.09
CA LEU A 573 -0.81 28.75 17.63
C LEU A 573 -1.50 28.10 18.83
N THR A 574 -2.82 28.01 18.81
CA THR A 574 -3.55 27.11 19.70
C THR A 574 -3.88 25.86 18.92
N VAL A 575 -3.28 24.73 19.30
CA VAL A 575 -3.39 23.46 18.61
C VAL A 575 -4.02 22.39 19.49
N ARG A 576 -4.72 21.44 18.87
CA ARG A 576 -5.11 20.18 19.51
C ARG A 576 -4.07 19.12 19.14
N PRO A 577 -3.23 18.66 20.09
CA PRO A 577 -2.16 17.70 19.81
C PRO A 577 -2.76 16.37 19.35
N ASN A 578 -2.27 15.85 18.21
CA ASN A 578 -2.74 14.59 17.63
C ASN A 578 -4.28 14.48 17.58
N ALA A 579 -4.97 15.55 17.17
CA ALA A 579 -6.40 15.49 16.93
C ALA A 579 -6.67 14.36 15.92
N VAL A 580 -7.42 13.34 16.34
CA VAL A 580 -7.86 12.24 15.47
C VAL A 580 -8.77 12.84 14.40
N TYR A 581 -8.15 13.28 13.32
CA TYR A 581 -8.80 13.54 12.05
C TYR A 581 -8.57 12.31 11.18
N GLU A 582 -9.63 11.86 10.53
CA GLU A 582 -9.59 10.83 9.50
C GLU A 582 -8.81 11.37 8.30
N ALA A 583 -7.48 11.38 8.43
CA ALA A 583 -6.61 11.47 7.29
C ALA A 583 -6.66 10.10 6.59
N HIS A 584 -6.92 10.15 5.28
CA HIS A 584 -6.52 9.10 4.36
C HIS A 584 -5.04 8.76 4.64
N GLU A 585 -4.79 7.65 5.31
CA GLU A 585 -3.48 7.00 5.30
C GLU A 585 -3.37 6.28 3.95
N GLU A 586 -2.70 6.91 3.00
CA GLU A 586 -2.11 6.22 1.85
C GLU A 586 -1.00 5.31 2.40
N GLU A 587 -1.26 4.01 2.52
CA GLU A 587 -0.21 3.00 2.71
C GLU A 587 0.64 2.94 1.43
N GLU A 588 1.95 3.21 1.57
CA GLU A 588 2.96 3.02 0.54
C GLU A 588 2.93 1.56 0.02
N PRO A 589 2.81 1.34 -1.30
CA PRO A 589 2.92 -0.01 -1.87
C PRO A 589 4.34 -0.59 -1.75
N PRO A 590 4.50 -1.93 -1.62
CA PRO A 590 5.81 -2.56 -1.60
C PRO A 590 6.52 -2.43 -2.96
N TYR A 591 7.82 -2.07 -2.93
CA TYR A 591 8.71 -2.04 -4.10
C TYR A 591 8.70 -3.37 -4.86
N GLN A 592 8.20 -3.36 -6.10
CA GLN A 592 8.30 -4.48 -7.03
C GLN A 592 9.16 -4.08 -8.23
N TYR A 593 10.28 -4.78 -8.38
CA TYR A 593 11.25 -4.62 -9.48
C TYR A 593 10.59 -5.01 -10.81
N VAL A 594 10.73 -4.14 -11.81
CA VAL A 594 10.52 -4.42 -13.23
C VAL A 594 11.80 -5.12 -13.72
N PRO A 595 11.74 -6.20 -14.54
CA PRO A 595 12.93 -6.77 -15.16
C PRO A 595 13.64 -5.73 -16.03
N ASP A 596 14.95 -5.57 -15.85
CA ASP A 596 15.77 -4.70 -16.69
C ASP A 596 15.81 -5.23 -18.13
N VAL A 597 15.20 -4.51 -19.06
CA VAL A 597 15.54 -4.61 -20.49
C VAL A 597 15.43 -3.25 -21.15
N ILE A 598 16.51 -2.45 -21.14
CA ILE A 598 16.86 -1.56 -22.28
C ILE A 598 18.38 -1.40 -22.39
N GLY A 599 18.93 -1.80 -23.54
CA GLY A 599 20.00 -1.05 -24.21
C GLY A 599 21.45 -1.37 -23.86
N GLY A 600 21.98 -2.47 -24.40
CA GLY A 600 23.41 -2.73 -24.51
C GLY A 600 23.74 -3.37 -25.87
N SER A 601 24.33 -2.58 -26.75
CA SER A 601 24.77 -2.94 -28.10
C SER A 601 25.73 -4.15 -28.13
N GLY A 602 25.42 -5.13 -29.00
CA GLY A 602 26.41 -6.00 -29.66
C GLY A 602 26.74 -7.33 -28.99
N GLY A 603 26.07 -8.42 -29.40
CA GLY A 603 26.48 -9.81 -29.14
C GLY A 603 25.51 -10.82 -29.78
N PRO A 604 25.96 -11.91 -30.41
CA PRO A 604 25.18 -12.65 -31.39
C PRO A 604 24.10 -13.55 -30.76
N ALA A 605 22.98 -13.61 -31.47
CA ALA A 605 21.79 -14.37 -31.15
C ALA A 605 22.05 -15.85 -30.81
N GLY A 606 21.55 -16.27 -29.65
CA GLY A 606 21.34 -17.68 -29.28
C GLY A 606 19.86 -17.90 -29.01
N ALA A 607 19.19 -18.60 -29.92
CA ALA A 607 17.79 -18.95 -29.87
C ALA A 607 17.43 -19.79 -28.62
N LEU A 608 16.45 -19.32 -27.83
CA LEU A 608 15.69 -20.13 -26.89
C LEU A 608 14.19 -19.88 -27.11
N VAL A 609 13.43 -20.96 -27.06
CA VAL A 609 12.14 -21.16 -27.72
C VAL A 609 10.96 -20.54 -26.95
N GLY A 610 10.32 -19.55 -27.59
CA GLY A 610 8.88 -19.37 -27.78
C GLY A 610 7.88 -19.89 -26.74
N GLY A 611 7.53 -19.03 -25.79
CA GLY A 611 6.26 -19.06 -25.05
C GLY A 611 5.74 -17.63 -24.89
N ASP A 612 4.54 -17.37 -25.40
CA ASP A 612 3.92 -16.05 -25.69
C ASP A 612 4.09 -14.97 -24.59
N ALA A 613 5.16 -14.16 -24.71
CA ALA A 613 5.48 -13.07 -23.78
C ALA A 613 4.40 -11.97 -23.79
N LEU A 614 3.75 -11.76 -24.93
CA LEU A 614 2.62 -10.84 -25.04
C LEU A 614 1.43 -11.36 -24.21
N ALA A 615 1.03 -12.63 -24.37
CA ALA A 615 -0.03 -13.20 -23.54
C ALA A 615 0.30 -13.14 -22.03
N GLN A 616 1.56 -13.37 -21.65
CA GLN A 616 1.99 -13.21 -20.25
C GLN A 616 1.82 -11.77 -19.76
N SER A 617 2.21 -10.78 -20.57
CA SER A 617 2.02 -9.36 -20.22
C SER A 617 0.54 -8.97 -20.13
N MET A 618 -0.33 -9.55 -20.95
CA MET A 618 -1.78 -9.34 -20.89
C MET A 618 -2.40 -9.94 -19.64
N LEU A 619 -1.93 -11.13 -19.20
CA LEU A 619 -2.34 -11.72 -17.93
C LEU A 619 -1.87 -10.87 -16.72
N LEU A 620 -0.66 -10.32 -16.78
CA LEU A 620 -0.16 -9.39 -15.75
C LEU A 620 -0.97 -8.09 -15.72
N LEU A 621 -1.37 -7.59 -16.89
CA LEU A 621 -2.24 -6.42 -17.01
C LEU A 621 -3.63 -6.70 -16.41
N GLU A 622 -4.20 -7.88 -16.68
CA GLU A 622 -5.47 -8.33 -16.09
C GLU A 622 -5.39 -8.41 -14.57
N ASP A 623 -4.37 -9.09 -14.04
CA ASP A 623 -4.14 -9.25 -12.59
C ASP A 623 -3.89 -7.89 -11.93
N GLY A 624 -3.10 -7.03 -12.56
CA GLY A 624 -2.83 -5.68 -12.08
C GLY A 624 -4.06 -4.77 -12.04
N LEU A 625 -5.00 -4.94 -12.99
CA LEU A 625 -6.29 -4.25 -13.02
C LEU A 625 -7.23 -4.78 -11.94
N ALA A 626 -7.31 -6.11 -11.78
CA ALA A 626 -8.18 -6.75 -10.80
C ALA A 626 -7.72 -6.53 -9.35
N SER A 627 -6.40 -6.52 -9.11
CA SER A 627 -5.80 -6.33 -7.79
C SER A 627 -5.67 -4.86 -7.37
N GLY A 628 -5.73 -3.92 -8.33
CA GLY A 628 -5.42 -2.51 -8.11
C GLY A 628 -3.91 -2.20 -8.03
N ALA A 629 -3.03 -3.20 -8.17
CA ALA A 629 -1.58 -3.02 -8.10
C ALA A 629 -1.05 -2.05 -9.17
N LEU A 630 -1.66 -2.01 -10.36
CA LEU A 630 -1.29 -1.07 -11.40
C LEU A 630 -1.49 0.39 -10.97
N LEU A 631 -2.57 0.67 -10.26
CA LEU A 631 -2.86 2.02 -9.78
C LEU A 631 -1.87 2.44 -8.70
N ALA A 632 -1.60 1.54 -7.75
CA ALA A 632 -0.61 1.72 -6.72
C ALA A 632 0.80 2.02 -7.30
N GLN A 633 1.24 1.26 -8.29
CA GLN A 633 2.52 1.48 -8.96
C GLN A 633 2.56 2.80 -9.75
N PHE A 634 1.45 3.17 -10.38
CA PHE A 634 1.33 4.44 -11.10
C PHE A 634 1.38 5.65 -10.15
N GLU A 635 0.80 5.53 -8.96
CA GLU A 635 0.85 6.57 -7.91
C GLU A 635 2.27 6.73 -7.35
N GLN A 636 3.05 5.65 -7.25
CA GLN A 636 4.46 5.70 -6.89
C GLN A 636 5.38 6.22 -8.00
N LEU A 637 4.98 6.07 -9.27
CA LEU A 637 5.78 6.55 -10.38
C LEU A 637 5.95 8.07 -10.28
N TYR A 638 7.20 8.54 -10.34
CA TYR A 638 7.49 9.97 -10.27
C TYR A 638 6.64 10.73 -11.29
N ARG A 639 6.05 11.84 -10.85
CA ARG A 639 5.25 12.68 -11.74
C ARG A 639 6.15 13.53 -12.64
N LYS A 640 7.32 13.93 -12.12
CA LYS A 640 8.37 14.67 -12.85
C LYS A 640 9.70 14.00 -12.55
N ASN A 641 10.49 13.70 -13.59
CA ASN A 641 11.83 13.17 -13.45
C ASN A 641 12.70 14.22 -12.71
N PRO A 642 13.26 13.88 -11.54
CA PRO A 642 14.01 14.83 -10.71
C PRO A 642 15.32 15.27 -11.35
N GLN A 643 15.84 14.53 -12.33
CA GLN A 643 17.10 14.83 -13.02
C GLN A 643 16.92 15.85 -14.16
N LEU A 644 15.69 16.12 -14.60
CA LEU A 644 15.41 16.99 -15.74
C LEU A 644 14.92 18.39 -15.31
N ALA A 645 15.61 19.41 -15.80
CA ALA A 645 15.29 20.81 -15.56
C ALA A 645 14.07 21.27 -16.39
N ALA A 646 13.40 22.32 -15.91
CA ALA A 646 12.28 22.99 -16.58
C ALA A 646 12.37 24.51 -16.33
N ASN A 647 13.58 25.05 -16.45
CA ASN A 647 13.92 26.42 -16.10
C ASN A 647 13.44 27.41 -17.17
N GLU A 648 13.44 27.01 -18.44
CA GLU A 648 13.02 27.87 -19.56
C GLU A 648 11.58 28.33 -19.40
N ALA A 649 10.70 27.42 -18.97
CA ALA A 649 9.29 27.71 -18.68
C ALA A 649 9.08 28.74 -17.56
N ARG A 650 10.07 28.93 -16.68
CA ARG A 650 9.97 29.78 -15.48
C ARG A 650 10.52 31.18 -15.70
N LYS A 651 11.20 31.44 -16.82
CA LYS A 651 11.67 32.78 -17.19
C LYS A 651 10.49 33.76 -17.24
N SER A 652 10.72 35.00 -16.81
CA SER A 652 9.69 36.05 -16.75
C SER A 652 8.90 36.16 -18.05
N ASP A 653 9.61 36.11 -19.16
CA ASP A 653 9.05 36.35 -20.50
C ASP A 653 8.18 35.15 -20.97
N ASN A 654 8.41 33.97 -20.41
CA ASN A 654 7.74 32.72 -20.78
C ASN A 654 6.55 32.39 -19.87
N GLN A 655 6.44 33.02 -18.69
CA GLN A 655 5.38 32.72 -17.73
C GLN A 655 3.97 32.95 -18.32
N MET A 656 3.80 34.01 -19.12
CA MET A 656 2.53 34.34 -19.78
C MET A 656 2.17 33.38 -20.93
N LYS A 657 3.10 32.54 -21.36
CA LYS A 657 2.88 31.51 -22.40
C LYS A 657 2.45 30.16 -21.80
N ASN A 658 2.42 30.03 -20.47
CA ASN A 658 2.01 28.81 -19.78
C ASN A 658 0.56 28.90 -19.32
N ARG A 659 -0.29 27.97 -19.77
CA ARG A 659 -1.67 27.87 -19.28
C ARG A 659 -1.72 27.52 -17.79
N TYR A 660 -0.77 26.69 -17.34
CA TYR A 660 -0.66 26.23 -15.96
C TYR A 660 0.76 26.41 -15.48
N ARG A 661 0.93 27.05 -14.32
CA ARG A 661 2.24 27.39 -13.76
C ARG A 661 3.04 26.15 -13.34
N ASP A 662 2.36 25.08 -12.97
CA ASP A 662 2.91 23.82 -12.47
C ASP A 662 3.15 22.77 -13.56
N ILE A 663 2.75 23.05 -14.81
CA ILE A 663 2.92 22.13 -15.94
C ILE A 663 3.94 22.75 -16.90
N SER A 664 5.22 22.49 -16.62
CA SER A 664 6.34 23.00 -17.41
C SER A 664 6.95 21.90 -18.27
N PRO A 665 7.29 22.17 -19.55
CA PRO A 665 8.07 21.25 -20.37
C PRO A 665 9.48 21.09 -19.81
N TYR A 666 10.10 19.93 -20.01
CA TYR A 666 11.53 19.79 -19.70
C TYR A 666 12.39 20.54 -20.70
N ASP A 667 13.45 21.18 -20.23
CA ASP A 667 14.36 21.96 -21.08
C ASP A 667 15.08 21.08 -22.10
N ALA A 668 15.38 19.81 -21.74
CA ALA A 668 16.14 18.88 -22.58
C ALA A 668 15.38 18.39 -23.82
N THR A 669 14.05 18.33 -23.76
CA THR A 669 13.20 17.77 -24.82
C THR A 669 12.16 18.78 -25.30
N ARG A 670 12.23 20.05 -24.86
CA ARG A 670 11.26 21.07 -25.28
C ARG A 670 11.36 21.33 -26.78
N VAL A 671 10.25 21.75 -27.36
CA VAL A 671 10.30 22.37 -28.67
C VAL A 671 10.94 23.76 -28.53
N ILE A 672 11.87 24.07 -29.43
CA ILE A 672 12.56 25.35 -29.52
C ILE A 672 12.15 26.00 -30.83
N LEU A 673 11.49 27.15 -30.76
CA LEU A 673 11.09 27.89 -31.96
C LEU A 673 12.28 28.67 -32.51
N VAL A 674 12.60 28.49 -33.79
CA VAL A 674 13.80 29.10 -34.40
C VAL A 674 13.55 30.53 -34.87
N GLY A 675 12.33 30.86 -35.28
CA GLY A 675 11.96 32.19 -35.78
C GLY A 675 10.89 32.92 -34.98
N GLY A 676 10.75 32.62 -33.68
CA GLY A 676 9.61 33.10 -32.88
C GLY A 676 9.68 34.61 -32.62
N SER A 677 8.68 35.36 -33.09
CA SER A 677 8.56 36.82 -32.86
C SER A 677 8.46 37.18 -31.37
N THR A 678 8.02 36.22 -30.55
CA THR A 678 7.83 36.36 -29.11
C THR A 678 8.82 35.51 -28.30
N GLY A 679 9.92 35.08 -28.90
CA GLY A 679 10.95 34.22 -28.30
C GLY A 679 10.88 32.76 -28.73
N ASP A 680 11.80 31.94 -28.23
CA ASP A 680 12.00 30.54 -28.66
C ASP A 680 11.13 29.51 -27.90
N TYR A 681 10.28 29.99 -26.99
CA TYR A 681 9.55 29.15 -26.03
C TYR A 681 8.09 28.90 -26.43
N ILE A 682 7.72 27.63 -26.40
CA ILE A 682 6.34 27.13 -26.39
C ILE A 682 6.25 25.97 -25.38
N ASN A 683 5.10 25.81 -24.71
CA ASN A 683 4.89 24.70 -23.77
C ASN A 683 4.62 23.38 -24.50
N ALA A 684 5.69 22.76 -25.00
CA ALA A 684 5.66 21.52 -25.76
C ALA A 684 6.95 20.72 -25.55
N ASN A 685 6.86 19.39 -25.60
CA ASN A 685 8.01 18.49 -25.64
C ASN A 685 7.88 17.50 -26.80
N TYR A 686 9.01 17.12 -27.38
CA TYR A 686 9.08 15.91 -28.20
C TYR A 686 8.93 14.68 -27.31
N VAL A 687 8.09 13.74 -27.74
CA VAL A 687 7.90 12.43 -27.10
C VAL A 687 8.02 11.38 -28.19
N ASN A 688 9.02 10.51 -28.10
CA ASN A 688 9.28 9.45 -29.05
C ASN A 688 9.06 8.10 -28.37
N MET A 689 8.23 7.26 -28.99
CA MET A 689 7.88 5.92 -28.49
C MET A 689 8.32 4.88 -29.51
N GLU A 690 9.34 4.11 -29.17
CA GLU A 690 9.84 3.02 -30.00
C GLU A 690 9.00 1.75 -29.79
N ILE A 691 8.72 1.05 -30.88
CA ILE A 691 8.03 -0.25 -30.88
C ILE A 691 9.06 -1.33 -31.25
N PRO A 692 9.65 -2.03 -30.27
CA PRO A 692 10.70 -3.02 -30.51
C PRO A 692 10.26 -4.10 -31.51
N GLY A 693 11.19 -4.58 -32.32
CA GLY A 693 10.94 -5.62 -33.32
C GLY A 693 10.26 -5.13 -34.62
N SER A 694 9.58 -3.98 -34.60
CA SER A 694 8.93 -3.40 -35.79
C SER A 694 9.79 -2.37 -36.54
N GLY A 695 10.78 -1.77 -35.85
CA GLY A 695 11.56 -0.63 -36.36
C GLY A 695 10.77 0.69 -36.40
N ILE A 696 9.54 0.70 -35.89
CA ILE A 696 8.68 1.89 -35.85
C ILE A 696 9.03 2.73 -34.63
N ILE A 697 9.19 4.03 -34.84
CA ILE A 697 9.28 5.04 -33.78
C ILE A 697 8.13 6.02 -33.99
N ASN A 698 7.14 5.97 -33.11
CA ASN A 698 6.05 6.93 -33.11
C ASN A 698 6.56 8.24 -32.50
N ARG A 699 6.66 9.27 -33.33
CA ARG A 699 7.12 10.61 -32.93
C ARG A 699 5.92 11.50 -32.65
N TYR A 700 5.94 12.17 -31.51
CA TYR A 700 4.91 13.08 -31.05
C TYR A 700 5.51 14.42 -30.63
N ILE A 701 4.73 15.47 -30.78
CA ILE A 701 4.88 16.69 -30.00
C ILE A 701 3.69 16.77 -29.04
N ALA A 702 3.95 16.59 -27.75
CA ALA A 702 2.93 16.72 -26.71
C ALA A 702 2.96 18.15 -26.15
N CYS A 703 1.88 18.90 -26.34
CA CYS A 703 1.83 20.33 -26.00
C CYS A 703 0.53 20.74 -25.30
N GLN A 704 0.55 21.88 -24.61
CA GLN A 704 -0.68 22.46 -24.05
C GLN A 704 -1.61 22.97 -25.15
N GLY A 705 -2.91 23.09 -24.85
CA GLY A 705 -3.85 23.75 -25.76
C GLY A 705 -3.52 25.25 -25.90
N PRO A 706 -3.42 25.80 -27.13
CA PRO A 706 -3.04 27.18 -27.37
C PRO A 706 -3.80 28.20 -26.50
N LEU A 707 -3.10 29.21 -26.01
CA LEU A 707 -3.68 30.41 -25.42
C LEU A 707 -3.92 31.44 -26.54
N SER A 708 -4.75 32.45 -26.29
CA SER A 708 -4.99 33.53 -27.26
C SER A 708 -3.68 34.20 -27.71
N ASN A 709 -2.73 34.38 -26.80
CA ASN A 709 -1.41 34.96 -27.05
C ASN A 709 -0.35 33.96 -27.54
N THR A 710 -0.69 32.68 -27.73
CA THR A 710 0.27 31.65 -28.22
C THR A 710 -0.25 30.88 -29.44
N VAL A 711 -1.32 31.36 -30.10
CA VAL A 711 -1.85 30.75 -31.34
C VAL A 711 -0.80 30.79 -32.45
N GLN A 712 -0.10 31.90 -32.57
CA GLN A 712 0.98 32.08 -33.54
C GLN A 712 2.16 31.14 -33.29
N ASP A 713 2.64 31.08 -32.04
CA ASP A 713 3.70 30.15 -31.62
C ASP A 713 3.32 28.69 -31.95
N PHE A 714 2.05 28.33 -31.80
CA PHE A 714 1.55 26.99 -32.12
C PHE A 714 1.63 26.66 -33.62
N TRP A 715 1.16 27.55 -34.49
CA TRP A 715 1.23 27.31 -35.94
C TRP A 715 2.66 27.39 -36.49
N GLN A 716 3.50 28.21 -35.87
CA GLN A 716 4.92 28.21 -36.15
C GLN A 716 5.57 26.87 -35.79
N MET A 717 5.23 26.31 -34.62
CA MET A 717 5.65 24.95 -34.26
C MET A 717 5.17 23.91 -35.27
N VAL A 718 3.91 23.99 -35.75
CA VAL A 718 3.38 23.08 -36.78
C VAL A 718 4.22 23.15 -38.06
N LEU A 719 4.54 24.37 -38.53
CA LEU A 719 5.36 24.59 -39.73
C LEU A 719 6.79 24.05 -39.55
N GLU A 720 7.48 24.47 -38.48
CA GLU A 720 8.89 24.15 -38.20
C GLU A 720 9.06 22.64 -37.94
N ALA A 721 8.12 22.01 -37.24
CA ALA A 721 8.12 20.57 -37.00
C ALA A 721 7.71 19.74 -38.22
N GLN A 722 7.29 20.39 -39.31
CA GLN A 722 6.86 19.75 -40.54
C GLN A 722 5.64 18.82 -40.37
N THR A 723 4.86 19.03 -39.30
CA THR A 723 3.74 18.17 -38.94
C THR A 723 2.60 18.29 -39.94
N THR A 724 2.02 17.16 -40.35
CA THR A 724 0.81 17.09 -41.20
C THR A 724 -0.45 16.63 -40.43
N LEU A 725 -0.31 16.20 -39.17
CA LEU A 725 -1.39 15.70 -38.33
C LEU A 725 -1.42 16.37 -36.95
N VAL A 726 -2.56 16.96 -36.59
CA VAL A 726 -2.84 17.55 -35.29
C VAL A 726 -4.01 16.83 -34.61
N VAL A 727 -3.82 16.38 -33.37
CA VAL A 727 -4.84 15.70 -32.57
C VAL A 727 -5.20 16.53 -31.34
N MET A 728 -6.48 16.92 -31.26
CA MET A 728 -7.05 17.73 -30.18
C MET A 728 -7.99 16.90 -29.31
N LEU A 729 -7.66 16.76 -28.02
CA LEU A 729 -8.40 15.94 -27.06
C LEU A 729 -9.21 16.77 -26.05
N THR A 730 -9.67 17.95 -26.43
CA THR A 730 -10.43 18.87 -25.55
C THR A 730 -11.36 19.73 -26.39
N THR A 731 -12.40 20.29 -25.80
CA THR A 731 -13.15 21.39 -26.41
C THR A 731 -12.52 22.73 -26.05
N VAL A 732 -12.89 23.80 -26.75
CA VAL A 732 -12.43 25.18 -26.45
C VAL A 732 -12.86 25.58 -25.04
N ILE A 733 -14.09 25.24 -24.66
CA ILE A 733 -14.68 25.52 -23.35
C ILE A 733 -15.24 24.23 -22.75
N GLU A 734 -14.90 23.94 -21.49
CA GLU A 734 -15.45 22.84 -20.70
C GLU A 734 -15.95 23.39 -19.36
N ARG A 735 -17.21 23.10 -19.00
CA ARG A 735 -17.84 23.59 -17.74
C ARG A 735 -17.68 25.11 -17.52
N GLY A 736 -17.77 25.89 -18.60
CA GLY A 736 -17.62 27.35 -18.58
C GLY A 736 -16.18 27.86 -18.44
N ARG A 737 -15.16 26.99 -18.44
CA ARG A 737 -13.74 27.37 -18.40
C ARG A 737 -13.08 27.15 -19.75
N THR A 738 -12.31 28.12 -20.21
CA THR A 738 -11.51 28.01 -21.44
C THR A 738 -10.38 27.00 -21.25
N LYS A 739 -10.42 25.90 -21.98
CA LYS A 739 -9.41 24.83 -21.97
C LYS A 739 -8.42 24.96 -23.13
N CYS A 740 -8.83 25.59 -24.22
CA CYS A 740 -8.04 25.85 -25.42
C CYS A 740 -8.58 27.12 -26.08
N ALA A 741 -7.74 27.97 -26.66
CA ALA A 741 -8.20 28.97 -27.61
C ALA A 741 -8.58 28.28 -28.91
N GLN A 742 -9.58 28.79 -29.62
CA GLN A 742 -9.79 28.39 -31.01
C GLN A 742 -8.63 28.95 -31.83
N TYR A 743 -7.82 28.06 -32.40
CA TYR A 743 -6.63 28.43 -33.16
C TYR A 743 -6.83 28.23 -34.68
N TRP A 744 -8.06 28.02 -35.13
CA TRP A 744 -8.40 27.78 -36.53
C TRP A 744 -9.55 28.70 -36.98
N PRO A 745 -9.62 29.10 -38.26
CA PRO A 745 -10.72 29.90 -38.80
C PRO A 745 -11.97 29.05 -39.06
N GLU A 746 -13.08 29.71 -39.38
CA GLU A 746 -14.28 29.05 -39.90
C GLU A 746 -14.02 28.44 -41.29
N VAL A 747 -14.84 27.46 -41.67
CA VAL A 747 -14.73 26.80 -42.98
C VAL A 747 -14.85 27.82 -44.12
N GLY A 748 -13.93 27.77 -45.08
CA GLY A 748 -13.82 28.70 -46.20
C GLY A 748 -13.13 30.03 -45.86
N SER A 749 -12.78 30.26 -44.60
CA SER A 749 -12.09 31.47 -44.15
C SER A 749 -10.59 31.23 -43.95
N THR A 750 -9.82 32.32 -44.00
CA THR A 750 -8.37 32.33 -43.75
C THR A 750 -8.07 33.19 -42.52
N MET A 751 -7.21 32.68 -41.64
CA MET A 751 -6.66 33.38 -40.49
C MET A 751 -5.24 33.82 -40.81
N ASP A 752 -4.97 35.12 -40.74
CA ASP A 752 -3.63 35.69 -40.88
C ASP A 752 -2.93 35.74 -39.51
N LEU A 753 -1.65 35.36 -39.48
CA LEU A 753 -0.78 35.38 -38.30
C LEU A 753 0.39 36.34 -38.53
N GLU A 754 0.92 36.97 -37.48
CA GLU A 754 1.88 38.08 -37.63
C GLU A 754 3.21 37.68 -38.29
N ASN A 755 3.59 36.39 -38.26
CA ASN A 755 4.80 35.85 -38.91
C ASN A 755 4.57 35.46 -40.38
N GLN A 756 3.68 36.16 -41.09
CA GLN A 756 3.37 35.88 -42.50
C GLN A 756 2.93 34.43 -42.75
N LEU A 757 2.29 33.83 -41.75
CA LEU A 757 1.65 32.54 -41.86
C LEU A 757 0.16 32.75 -42.03
N THR A 758 -0.45 32.00 -42.94
CA THR A 758 -1.90 31.96 -43.10
C THR A 758 -2.39 30.55 -42.91
N VAL A 759 -3.48 30.38 -42.17
CA VAL A 759 -4.17 29.11 -42.00
C VAL A 759 -5.54 29.23 -42.63
N THR A 760 -5.84 28.38 -43.61
CA THR A 760 -7.16 28.32 -44.25
C THR A 760 -7.85 27.02 -43.84
N CYS A 761 -9.14 27.08 -43.48
CA CYS A 761 -9.93 25.88 -43.19
C CYS A 761 -10.73 25.46 -44.42
N ASN A 762 -10.35 24.34 -45.04
CA ASN A 762 -11.00 23.85 -46.26
C ASN A 762 -12.27 23.05 -45.95
N SER A 763 -12.27 22.28 -44.86
CA SER A 763 -13.42 21.46 -44.47
C SER A 763 -13.50 21.28 -42.96
N GLU A 764 -14.72 21.09 -42.46
CA GLU A 764 -15.01 20.62 -41.11
C GLU A 764 -16.14 19.59 -41.21
N ILE A 765 -15.86 18.37 -40.78
CA ILE A 765 -16.79 17.24 -40.85
C ILE A 765 -16.94 16.65 -39.45
N THR A 766 -18.16 16.70 -38.93
CA THR A 766 -18.52 16.00 -37.69
C THR A 766 -18.94 14.58 -38.03
N ASP A 767 -18.39 13.60 -37.32
CA ASP A 767 -18.76 12.20 -37.49
C ASP A 767 -20.24 11.96 -37.12
N SER A 768 -20.85 10.92 -37.70
CA SER A 768 -22.24 10.51 -37.43
C SER A 768 -22.57 10.35 -35.94
N THR A 769 -21.60 9.97 -35.12
CA THR A 769 -21.75 9.80 -33.67
C THR A 769 -21.66 11.11 -32.88
N GLN A 770 -21.40 12.23 -33.55
CA GLN A 770 -21.09 13.55 -32.97
C GLN A 770 -19.95 13.53 -31.94
N SER A 771 -19.14 12.48 -31.95
CA SER A 771 -18.05 12.30 -30.99
C SER A 771 -16.73 12.84 -31.53
N PHE A 772 -16.59 12.99 -32.84
CA PHE A 772 -15.37 13.40 -33.50
C PHE A 772 -15.62 14.53 -34.48
N VAL A 773 -14.65 15.43 -34.61
CA VAL A 773 -14.62 16.45 -35.65
C VAL A 773 -13.30 16.35 -36.40
N PHE A 774 -13.38 16.31 -37.72
CA PHE A 774 -12.24 16.27 -38.63
C PHE A 774 -12.19 17.57 -39.41
N ARG A 775 -11.02 18.19 -39.49
CA ARG A 775 -10.80 19.41 -40.26
C ARG A 775 -9.60 19.23 -41.17
N GLU A 776 -9.67 19.82 -42.35
CA GLU A 776 -8.51 19.96 -43.24
C GLU A 776 -8.12 21.43 -43.30
N PHE A 777 -6.87 21.71 -42.94
CA PHE A 777 -6.31 23.06 -43.03
C PHE A 777 -5.23 23.13 -44.11
N VAL A 778 -5.06 24.31 -44.69
CA VAL A 778 -3.87 24.66 -45.48
C VAL A 778 -3.08 25.68 -44.69
N LEU A 779 -1.87 25.31 -44.29
CA LEU A 779 -0.90 26.21 -43.68
C LEU A 779 0.05 26.72 -44.77
N ARG A 780 0.12 28.04 -44.94
CA ARG A 780 0.95 28.68 -45.96
C ARG A 780 1.90 29.70 -45.33
N HIS A 781 3.16 29.67 -45.71
CA HIS A 781 4.13 30.72 -45.43
C HIS A 781 4.23 31.66 -46.62
N ILE A 782 3.77 32.90 -46.46
CA ILE A 782 3.59 33.86 -47.57
C ILE A 782 4.92 34.17 -48.26
N GLU A 783 6.00 34.33 -47.48
CA GLU A 783 7.30 34.76 -47.97
C GLU A 783 8.02 33.69 -48.80
N THR A 784 7.95 32.42 -48.40
CA THR A 784 8.57 31.30 -49.13
C THR A 784 7.62 30.67 -50.14
N GLY A 785 6.32 30.94 -50.06
CA GLY A 785 5.29 30.26 -50.84
C GLY A 785 5.09 28.80 -50.45
N GLU A 786 5.65 28.36 -49.33
CA GLU A 786 5.52 26.99 -48.85
C GLU A 786 4.10 26.73 -48.33
N GLU A 787 3.49 25.64 -48.78
CA GLU A 787 2.14 25.23 -48.40
C GLU A 787 2.14 23.80 -47.88
N ARG A 788 1.30 23.54 -46.87
CA ARG A 788 1.11 22.21 -46.30
C ARG A 788 -0.35 21.95 -45.96
N ASP A 789 -0.82 20.79 -46.35
CA ASP A 789 -2.11 20.26 -45.90
C ASP A 789 -1.95 19.66 -44.50
N ILE A 790 -2.83 20.07 -43.59
CA ILE A 790 -2.85 19.65 -42.19
C ILE A 790 -4.19 19.00 -41.88
N SER A 791 -4.17 17.71 -41.58
CA SER A 791 -5.33 17.02 -41.05
C SER A 791 -5.42 17.25 -39.54
N HIS A 792 -6.59 17.69 -39.08
CA HIS A 792 -6.85 17.97 -37.68
C HIS A 792 -8.01 17.11 -37.15
N MET A 793 -7.73 16.28 -36.16
CA MET A 793 -8.67 15.34 -35.54
C MET A 793 -9.02 15.77 -34.11
N GLN A 794 -10.29 15.98 -33.82
CA GLN A 794 -10.77 16.37 -32.49
C GLN A 794 -11.68 15.31 -31.86
N TYR A 795 -11.41 14.95 -30.61
CA TYR A 795 -12.29 14.07 -29.82
C TYR A 795 -13.15 14.89 -28.85
N LEU A 796 -14.47 14.94 -29.10
CA LEU A 796 -15.46 15.71 -28.33
C LEU A 796 -16.03 14.97 -27.11
N ALA A 797 -16.12 13.64 -27.15
CA ALA A 797 -16.83 12.87 -26.13
C ALA A 797 -16.02 12.59 -24.84
N TRP A 798 -14.87 13.25 -24.66
CA TRP A 798 -14.02 13.06 -23.48
C TRP A 798 -14.42 14.04 -22.36
N PRO A 799 -14.99 13.57 -21.22
CA PRO A 799 -15.45 14.46 -20.16
C PRO A 799 -14.32 15.18 -19.42
N ASP A 800 -14.59 16.37 -18.89
CA ASP A 800 -13.65 17.15 -18.07
C ASP A 800 -13.30 16.41 -16.78
N HIS A 801 -11.99 16.27 -16.51
CA HIS A 801 -11.41 15.50 -15.40
C HIS A 801 -11.81 14.02 -15.28
N GLY A 802 -12.50 13.47 -16.28
CA GLY A 802 -12.92 12.06 -16.34
C GLY A 802 -12.22 11.26 -17.44
N VAL A 803 -12.79 10.11 -17.73
CA VAL A 803 -12.39 9.21 -18.83
C VAL A 803 -13.59 9.01 -19.76
N PRO A 804 -13.38 8.67 -21.04
CA PRO A 804 -14.48 8.33 -21.94
C PRO A 804 -15.36 7.24 -21.32
N GLU A 805 -16.68 7.39 -21.39
CA GLU A 805 -17.63 6.36 -20.92
C GLU A 805 -17.59 5.11 -21.82
N ASP A 806 -17.30 5.33 -23.10
CA ASP A 806 -17.28 4.31 -24.14
C ASP A 806 -15.84 4.07 -24.60
N TRP A 807 -15.25 2.98 -24.11
CA TRP A 807 -13.88 2.59 -24.45
C TRP A 807 -13.74 2.18 -25.92
N ILE A 808 -14.80 1.65 -26.55
CA ILE A 808 -14.78 1.23 -27.97
C ILE A 808 -14.61 2.47 -28.85
N ARG A 809 -15.35 3.55 -28.57
CA ARG A 809 -15.19 4.81 -29.29
C ARG A 809 -13.80 5.41 -29.14
N PHE A 810 -13.18 5.29 -27.97
CA PHE A 810 -11.80 5.73 -27.78
C PHE A 810 -10.80 4.89 -28.60
N VAL A 811 -10.98 3.56 -28.64
CA VAL A 811 -10.17 2.66 -29.47
C VAL A 811 -10.34 2.99 -30.96
N GLU A 812 -11.57 3.22 -31.41
CA GLU A 812 -11.88 3.62 -32.79
C GLU A 812 -11.19 4.94 -33.17
N PHE A 813 -11.27 5.95 -32.30
CA PHE A 813 -10.57 7.22 -32.52
C PHE A 813 -9.06 7.03 -32.61
N THR A 814 -8.49 6.21 -31.73
CA THR A 814 -7.06 5.88 -31.74
C THR A 814 -6.68 5.21 -33.06
N GLU A 815 -7.49 4.30 -33.59
CA GLU A 815 -7.24 3.69 -34.90
C GLU A 815 -7.31 4.70 -36.05
N ARG A 816 -8.26 5.66 -36.03
CA ARG A 816 -8.31 6.74 -37.02
C ARG A 816 -7.02 7.59 -37.00
N VAL A 817 -6.49 7.91 -35.81
CA VAL A 817 -5.20 8.60 -35.66
C VAL A 817 -4.06 7.76 -36.24
N ARG A 818 -4.02 6.45 -35.95
CA ARG A 818 -3.00 5.53 -36.48
C ARG A 818 -3.04 5.43 -37.99
N VAL A 819 -4.22 5.37 -38.58
CA VAL A 819 -4.42 5.35 -40.04
C VAL A 819 -3.89 6.64 -40.67
N ALA A 820 -4.24 7.79 -40.11
CA ALA A 820 -3.74 9.08 -40.60
C ALA A 820 -2.22 9.22 -40.46
N ARG A 821 -1.62 8.57 -39.45
CA ARG A 821 -0.15 8.55 -39.25
C ARG A 821 0.60 7.68 -40.27
N ARG A 822 -0.03 6.68 -40.90
CA ARG A 822 0.70 5.67 -41.69
C ARG A 822 1.58 6.34 -42.76
N GLY A 823 2.88 6.07 -42.70
CA GLY A 823 3.86 6.61 -43.64
C GLY A 823 4.47 7.97 -43.24
N MET A 824 4.00 8.60 -42.17
CA MET A 824 4.61 9.83 -41.63
C MET A 824 5.94 9.52 -40.93
N VAL A 825 6.92 10.40 -41.12
CA VAL A 825 8.21 10.38 -40.41
C VAL A 825 8.33 11.56 -39.45
N GLU A 826 7.66 12.66 -39.77
CA GLU A 826 7.45 13.84 -38.97
C GLU A 826 6.60 13.54 -37.71
N PRO A 827 6.74 14.33 -36.64
CA PRO A 827 5.95 14.12 -35.43
C PRO A 827 4.49 14.51 -35.63
N THR A 828 3.58 13.75 -35.01
CA THR A 828 2.17 14.14 -34.83
C THR A 828 2.04 15.05 -33.61
N ILE A 829 1.38 16.18 -33.75
CA ILE A 829 1.08 17.06 -32.62
C ILE A 829 -0.14 16.51 -31.89
N VAL A 830 -0.04 16.30 -30.57
CA VAL A 830 -1.13 15.84 -29.73
C VAL A 830 -1.28 16.77 -28.54
N HIS A 831 -2.46 17.34 -28.37
CA HIS A 831 -2.72 18.25 -27.25
C HIS A 831 -4.07 18.00 -26.59
N CYS A 832 -4.16 18.38 -25.32
CA CYS A 832 -5.41 18.56 -24.61
C CYS A 832 -5.41 19.97 -24.03
N SER A 833 -5.95 20.20 -22.83
CA SER A 833 -5.79 21.51 -22.18
C SER A 833 -4.36 21.72 -21.67
N ALA A 834 -3.84 20.79 -20.88
CA ALA A 834 -2.48 20.84 -20.32
C ALA A 834 -1.43 20.09 -21.17
N GLY A 835 -1.87 19.26 -22.11
CA GLY A 835 -0.98 18.44 -22.94
C GLY A 835 -0.36 17.23 -22.25
N ILE A 836 -0.99 16.71 -21.19
CA ILE A 836 -0.39 15.64 -20.37
C ILE A 836 -1.36 14.51 -20.00
N GLY A 837 -2.58 14.82 -19.54
CA GLY A 837 -3.55 13.81 -19.10
C GLY A 837 -4.12 12.97 -20.25
N ARG A 838 -5.07 13.56 -21.00
CA ARG A 838 -5.69 12.91 -22.17
C ARG A 838 -4.67 12.60 -23.27
N THR A 839 -3.73 13.50 -23.48
CA THR A 839 -2.58 13.33 -24.39
C THR A 839 -1.79 12.06 -24.06
N GLY A 840 -1.42 11.85 -22.78
CA GLY A 840 -0.70 10.65 -22.37
C GLY A 840 -1.52 9.37 -22.51
N VAL A 841 -2.84 9.44 -22.31
CA VAL A 841 -3.73 8.29 -22.52
C VAL A 841 -3.76 7.86 -23.99
N LEU A 842 -3.86 8.81 -24.93
CA LEU A 842 -3.82 8.49 -26.37
C LEU A 842 -2.47 7.87 -26.75
N ILE A 843 -1.36 8.49 -26.34
CA ILE A 843 -0.01 8.01 -26.68
C ILE A 843 0.25 6.62 -26.08
N LEU A 844 -0.18 6.37 -24.83
CA LEU A 844 -0.07 5.04 -24.23
C LEU A 844 -0.84 4.01 -25.03
N MET A 845 -2.11 4.31 -25.36
CA MET A 845 -2.95 3.41 -26.12
C MET A 845 -2.30 3.07 -27.46
N GLU A 846 -1.92 4.07 -28.25
CA GLU A 846 -1.31 3.89 -29.57
C GLU A 846 -0.01 3.07 -29.50
N THR A 847 0.82 3.31 -28.48
CA THR A 847 2.05 2.55 -28.23
C THR A 847 1.73 1.09 -27.88
N ALA A 848 0.76 0.85 -26.99
CA ALA A 848 0.34 -0.50 -26.61
C ALA A 848 -0.24 -1.27 -27.80
N MET A 849 -1.03 -0.62 -28.67
CA MET A 849 -1.52 -1.25 -29.90
C MET A 849 -0.36 -1.70 -30.81
N GLY A 850 0.64 -0.85 -31.00
CA GLY A 850 1.84 -1.18 -31.79
C GLY A 850 2.63 -2.34 -31.20
N LEU A 851 2.79 -2.39 -29.87
CA LEU A 851 3.44 -3.51 -29.19
C LEU A 851 2.67 -4.83 -29.38
N ILE A 852 1.34 -4.82 -29.24
CA ILE A 852 0.48 -5.99 -29.46
C ILE A 852 0.64 -6.50 -30.90
N GLU A 853 0.58 -5.62 -31.88
CA GLU A 853 0.72 -5.96 -33.30
C GLU A 853 2.11 -6.52 -33.63
N ALA A 854 3.15 -6.00 -32.99
CA ALA A 854 4.53 -6.49 -33.09
C ALA A 854 4.81 -7.75 -32.23
N ASN A 855 3.77 -8.33 -31.64
CA ASN A 855 3.86 -9.49 -30.75
C ASN A 855 4.83 -9.29 -29.57
N GLN A 856 4.90 -8.06 -29.05
CA GLN A 856 5.76 -7.67 -27.93
C GLN A 856 4.95 -7.54 -26.63
N PRO A 857 5.57 -7.80 -25.48
CA PRO A 857 4.90 -7.60 -24.20
C PRO A 857 4.53 -6.12 -23.97
N VAL A 858 3.39 -5.89 -23.33
CA VAL A 858 2.90 -4.55 -23.00
C VAL A 858 2.97 -4.32 -21.49
N TYR A 859 3.76 -3.33 -21.09
CA TYR A 859 3.86 -2.89 -19.70
C TYR A 859 3.47 -1.41 -19.60
N PRO A 860 2.20 -1.08 -19.29
CA PRO A 860 1.72 0.30 -19.28
C PRO A 860 2.48 1.25 -18.36
N LEU A 861 3.06 0.75 -17.27
CA LEU A 861 3.84 1.55 -16.32
C LEU A 861 5.15 2.02 -16.94
N ASP A 862 5.83 1.14 -17.68
CA ASP A 862 7.09 1.46 -18.35
C ASP A 862 6.87 2.40 -19.53
N ILE A 863 5.78 2.20 -20.28
CA ILE A 863 5.34 3.14 -21.33
C ILE A 863 5.08 4.53 -20.71
N THR A 864 4.43 4.58 -19.55
CA THR A 864 4.19 5.83 -18.82
C THR A 864 5.49 6.46 -18.33
N ARG A 865 6.43 5.67 -17.81
CA ARG A 865 7.76 6.12 -17.38
C ARG A 865 8.52 6.74 -18.55
N ALA A 866 8.60 6.05 -19.68
CA ALA A 866 9.24 6.52 -20.91
C ALA A 866 8.64 7.84 -21.43
N MET A 867 7.31 8.01 -21.33
CA MET A 867 6.68 9.30 -21.61
C MET A 867 7.06 10.37 -20.59
N ARG A 868 7.08 10.03 -19.28
CA ARG A 868 7.40 10.97 -18.18
C ARG A 868 8.85 11.43 -18.13
N ASP A 869 9.75 10.70 -18.79
CA ASP A 869 11.14 11.11 -19.03
C ASP A 869 11.29 12.10 -20.18
N GLN A 870 10.27 12.25 -21.01
CA GLN A 870 10.29 13.16 -22.15
C GLN A 870 9.35 14.35 -21.96
N ARG A 871 8.24 14.18 -21.24
CA ARG A 871 7.33 15.24 -20.82
C ARG A 871 6.81 14.94 -19.42
N ALA A 872 6.96 15.89 -18.50
CA ALA A 872 6.48 15.70 -17.14
C ALA A 872 4.97 15.44 -17.08
N LEU A 873 4.53 14.70 -16.04
CA LEU A 873 3.13 14.51 -15.65
C LEU A 873 2.25 13.76 -16.68
N MET A 874 2.84 13.11 -17.69
CA MET A 874 2.10 12.32 -18.67
C MET A 874 1.22 11.28 -17.96
N ILE A 875 -0.07 11.29 -18.32
CA ILE A 875 -1.19 10.70 -17.59
C ILE A 875 -1.30 11.29 -16.16
N GLN A 876 -2.37 12.05 -15.92
CA GLN A 876 -2.49 12.89 -14.72
C GLN A 876 -3.11 12.20 -13.52
N THR A 877 -4.07 11.30 -13.75
CA THR A 877 -4.90 10.71 -12.68
C THR A 877 -4.88 9.17 -12.74
N PRO A 878 -5.04 8.50 -11.59
CA PRO A 878 -5.21 7.04 -11.55
C PRO A 878 -6.37 6.56 -12.42
N ALA A 879 -7.48 7.31 -12.44
CA ALA A 879 -8.63 6.97 -13.29
C ALA A 879 -8.28 6.92 -14.79
N GLN A 880 -7.49 7.89 -15.29
CA GLN A 880 -7.01 7.90 -16.67
C GLN A 880 -6.10 6.71 -16.98
N TYR A 881 -5.20 6.39 -16.05
CA TYR A 881 -4.29 5.25 -16.19
C TYR A 881 -5.05 3.92 -16.18
N HIS A 882 -5.98 3.73 -15.24
CA HIS A 882 -6.84 2.54 -15.17
C HIS A 882 -7.66 2.37 -16.45
N PHE A 883 -8.25 3.46 -16.95
CA PHE A 883 -9.06 3.44 -18.17
C PHE A 883 -8.26 2.94 -19.38
N VAL A 884 -7.05 3.48 -19.59
CA VAL A 884 -6.24 3.07 -20.74
C VAL A 884 -5.74 1.63 -20.59
N CYS A 885 -5.31 1.22 -19.39
CA CYS A 885 -4.93 -0.16 -19.11
C CYS A 885 -6.09 -1.13 -19.39
N SER A 886 -7.30 -0.78 -18.92
CA SER A 886 -8.52 -1.56 -19.16
C SER A 886 -8.87 -1.62 -20.64
N SER A 887 -8.70 -0.52 -21.37
CA SER A 887 -8.99 -0.43 -22.80
C SER A 887 -8.02 -1.28 -23.63
N VAL A 888 -6.73 -1.25 -23.30
CA VAL A 888 -5.70 -2.12 -23.91
C VAL A 888 -6.06 -3.59 -23.70
N HIS A 889 -6.32 -3.99 -22.46
CA HIS A 889 -6.65 -5.37 -22.12
C HIS A 889 -7.93 -5.86 -22.84
N ARG A 890 -8.99 -5.04 -22.86
CA ARG A 890 -10.23 -5.38 -23.58
C ARG A 890 -10.03 -5.46 -25.08
N ALA A 891 -9.31 -4.51 -25.68
CA ALA A 891 -9.06 -4.52 -27.12
C ALA A 891 -8.28 -5.77 -27.57
N PHE A 892 -7.33 -6.23 -26.75
CA PHE A 892 -6.63 -7.49 -26.98
C PHE A 892 -7.56 -8.72 -26.82
N ASN A 893 -8.27 -8.83 -25.69
CA ASN A 893 -9.11 -9.99 -25.40
C ASN A 893 -10.31 -10.15 -26.34
N GLU A 894 -10.89 -9.04 -26.81
CA GLU A 894 -11.97 -9.06 -27.80
C GLU A 894 -11.46 -9.25 -29.23
N GLY A 895 -10.14 -9.36 -29.43
CA GLY A 895 -9.52 -9.57 -30.74
C GLY A 895 -9.63 -8.38 -31.68
N LEU A 896 -9.93 -7.19 -31.17
CA LEU A 896 -9.91 -5.93 -31.93
C LEU A 896 -8.49 -5.59 -32.35
N ILE A 897 -7.50 -5.99 -31.55
CA ILE A 897 -6.07 -5.78 -31.79
C ILE A 897 -5.35 -7.08 -31.49
N LYS A 898 -4.52 -7.54 -32.42
CA LYS A 898 -3.84 -8.82 -32.34
C LYS A 898 -2.50 -8.75 -33.06
N PRO A 899 -1.56 -9.67 -32.75
CA PRO A 899 -0.32 -9.81 -33.49
C PRO A 899 -0.56 -9.87 -35.00
N LEU A 900 0.24 -9.12 -35.77
CA LEU A 900 0.19 -9.19 -37.22
C LEU A 900 0.80 -10.53 -37.69
N PRO A 901 0.37 -11.08 -38.84
CA PRO A 901 0.84 -12.37 -39.33
C PRO A 901 2.37 -12.44 -39.50
N GLU A 902 3.00 -11.33 -39.84
CA GLU A 902 4.46 -11.21 -39.98
C GLU A 902 5.24 -11.37 -38.65
N PHE A 903 4.60 -11.12 -37.51
CA PHE A 903 5.19 -11.25 -36.16
C PHE A 903 4.69 -12.49 -35.40
N SER A 904 3.83 -13.32 -36.02
CA SER A 904 3.16 -14.47 -35.40
C SER A 904 3.93 -15.81 -35.54
N ARG A 905 5.28 -15.79 -35.56
CA ARG A 905 6.11 -16.98 -35.83
C ARG A 905 6.82 -17.54 -34.60
#